data_AF-U9TN12-F1
#
_entry.id   AF-U9TN12-F1
#
_cell.length_a   1.000
_cell.length_b   1.000
_cell.length_c   1.000
_cell.angle_alpha   90.00
_cell.angle_beta   90.00
_cell.angle_gamma   90.00
#
_symmetry.space_group_name_H-M   'P 1'
#
loop_
_entity.id
_entity.type
_entity.pdbx_description
1 polymer ?
#
loop_
_entity_poly.entity_id
_entity_poly.type
_entity_poly.pdbx_seq_one_letter_code
_entity_poly.pdbx_strand_id
1 'polypeptide(L)'
;MFPQKNPLKSSNILKYLEKNLICWTSRNEKIDNFIQEIQLKFNSENDVIFEWIPYNQFNEIKEIDKNGLRTVYSAIWKDGPIFYNDQYNKYTRDSNKKVSLKCLHNSQDSIDFLINEAKMYSTKYNAFLALYGISQNPDTNDYILLVQYNSINIAKWFSGNEKIDDFIQEMQLKMRDHYDNVFEWIPYNHLDKIKETGKHDSTIVYSAIWKDGPLFYNNWYNEYTRDPNKKVALKYYFHNSQNSIDFLINKINEVKKYSTKRFNRVIWDVYGLSQNPNTNNYILVLEWASGNEKIDDFIQEMQLKRNSHNDIIFEWIPHDQLDEIEEIGKSPITVHSAIWNNGPLFYSNLDKRYMRESNTNVALKHLHSSQNSIEILISELKKHLTSIFGRKVAKIYGISQNPDTSDYILVQKNLILMSGIKKLDDFIQEMQLKINHYDDAVFEWIPYNQFNEIEEIGKNTNSITMYSAVWKDGQLLYNYQYKHYTRDSSIEVALRCLHNSQDSIDSLINEAKKYLPKKVAFAILYGISQNPDTNDYILVQNNFINLANWISGNEKIDDFIQEKLLKRNNHKDIVFEWIPYDQLDEIEEIDNNDSTVYHTMLKDGPLYYDDWDLRYTRKSRKVVLKYLYNSLNSVDSLINEV
;
A
#
# COMPACT_ATOMS: atom_id res chain seq x y z
N MET A 1 52.26 1.66 26.90
CA MET A 1 52.43 0.61 25.88
C MET A 1 51.63 -0.59 26.38
N PHE A 2 50.46 -0.83 25.80
CA PHE A 2 49.52 -1.85 26.30
C PHE A 2 49.90 -3.25 25.78
N PRO A 3 49.94 -4.29 26.62
CA PRO A 3 50.30 -5.62 26.19
C PRO A 3 49.04 -6.42 25.84
N GLN A 4 48.71 -6.53 24.55
CA GLN A 4 48.43 -7.80 23.86
C GLN A 4 47.85 -7.54 22.47
N LYS A 5 48.64 -7.85 21.44
CA LYS A 5 48.18 -8.03 20.05
C LYS A 5 47.58 -9.43 19.79
N ASN A 6 47.34 -10.22 20.85
CA ASN A 6 46.89 -11.61 20.71
C ASN A 6 45.41 -11.75 21.06
N PRO A 7 44.62 -12.43 20.22
CA PRO A 7 43.17 -12.52 20.38
C PRO A 7 42.74 -13.47 21.53
N LEU A 8 41.61 -13.18 22.18
CA LEU A 8 41.13 -13.84 23.41
C LEU A 8 39.90 -14.72 23.16
N LYS A 9 39.84 -15.93 23.74
CA LYS A 9 38.64 -16.79 23.66
C LYS A 9 37.50 -16.29 24.58
N SER A 10 36.24 -16.57 24.23
CA SER A 10 35.05 -16.12 24.99
C SER A 10 35.08 -16.51 26.47
N SER A 11 35.54 -17.72 26.79
CA SER A 11 35.67 -18.22 28.18
C SER A 11 36.69 -17.47 29.05
N ASN A 12 37.54 -16.61 28.47
CA ASN A 12 38.63 -15.93 29.17
C ASN A 12 38.45 -14.40 29.24
N ILE A 13 37.33 -13.86 28.73
CA ILE A 13 37.13 -12.41 28.66
C ILE A 13 36.99 -11.80 30.06
N LEU A 14 36.28 -12.46 30.98
CA LEU A 14 36.16 -12.02 32.37
C LEU A 14 37.51 -11.97 33.09
N LYS A 15 38.35 -13.00 32.91
CA LYS A 15 39.73 -13.02 33.45
C LYS A 15 40.63 -11.95 32.84
N TYR A 16 40.42 -11.63 31.56
CA TYR A 16 41.13 -10.53 30.89
C TYR A 16 40.70 -9.17 31.44
N LEU A 17 39.40 -8.94 31.62
CA LEU A 17 38.89 -7.73 32.26
C LEU A 17 39.48 -7.62 33.68
N GLU A 18 39.32 -8.64 34.52
CA GLU A 18 39.87 -8.69 35.89
C GLU A 18 41.36 -8.34 35.97
N LYS A 19 42.18 -8.85 35.04
CA LYS A 19 43.63 -8.60 35.02
C LYS A 19 44.00 -7.21 34.50
N ASN A 20 43.24 -6.65 33.57
CA ASN A 20 43.54 -5.35 32.95
C ASN A 20 42.84 -4.16 33.63
N LEU A 21 41.86 -4.40 34.52
CA LEU A 21 41.23 -3.38 35.36
C LEU A 21 42.25 -2.51 36.11
N ILE A 22 43.39 -3.09 36.52
CA ILE A 22 44.47 -2.38 37.22
C ILE A 22 45.22 -1.38 36.32
N CYS A 23 45.13 -1.54 34.99
CA CYS A 23 45.86 -0.73 33.99
C CYS A 23 45.00 0.35 33.31
N TRP A 24 43.69 0.42 33.59
CA TRP A 24 42.72 1.30 32.92
C TRP A 24 42.14 2.37 33.86
N THR A 25 42.98 2.97 34.70
CA THR A 25 42.49 4.00 35.63
C THR A 25 42.48 5.38 34.97
N SER A 26 41.31 6.01 34.99
CA SER A 26 41.13 7.42 34.60
C SER A 26 41.74 8.39 35.63
N ARG A 27 42.19 7.86 36.77
CA ARG A 27 42.55 8.61 38.00
C ARG A 27 41.35 9.32 38.63
N ASN A 28 40.13 8.94 38.24
CA ASN A 28 38.87 9.40 38.80
C ASN A 28 38.03 8.19 39.23
N GLU A 29 37.88 8.01 40.54
CA GLU A 29 37.20 6.83 41.11
C GLU A 29 35.76 6.66 40.62
N LYS A 30 35.01 7.76 40.44
CA LYS A 30 33.62 7.69 39.95
C LYS A 30 33.53 7.16 38.52
N ILE A 31 34.45 7.59 37.65
CA ILE A 31 34.51 7.14 36.26
C ILE A 31 34.98 5.70 36.18
N ASP A 32 36.01 5.35 36.97
CA ASP A 32 36.53 3.99 37.03
C ASP A 32 35.44 3.00 37.51
N ASN A 33 34.64 3.40 38.51
CA ASN A 33 33.50 2.62 38.99
C ASN A 33 32.39 2.50 37.93
N PHE A 34 32.10 3.57 37.18
CA PHE A 34 31.10 3.53 36.11
C PHE A 34 31.52 2.62 34.95
N ILE A 35 32.79 2.67 34.53
CA ILE A 35 33.34 1.78 33.51
C ILE A 35 33.19 0.32 33.95
N GLN A 36 33.52 0.01 35.21
CA GLN A 36 33.34 -1.32 35.78
C GLN A 36 31.87 -1.74 35.80
N GLU A 37 30.94 -0.85 36.19
CA GLU A 37 29.51 -1.13 36.20
C GLU A 37 29.01 -1.55 34.80
N ILE A 38 29.46 -0.87 33.74
CA ILE A 38 29.10 -1.24 32.36
C ILE A 38 29.73 -2.56 31.96
N GLN A 39 31.01 -2.76 32.24
CA GLN A 39 31.72 -4.00 31.91
C GLN A 39 31.11 -5.23 32.60
N LEU A 40 30.58 -5.08 33.82
CA LEU A 40 29.88 -6.16 34.54
C LEU A 40 28.50 -6.48 33.97
N LYS A 41 27.87 -5.53 33.27
CA LYS A 41 26.59 -5.73 32.55
C LYS A 41 26.77 -6.33 31.16
N PHE A 42 28.00 -6.69 30.79
CA PHE A 42 28.32 -7.35 29.53
C PHE A 42 27.58 -8.68 29.43
N ASN A 43 26.63 -8.77 28.49
CA ASN A 43 25.65 -9.85 28.45
C ASN A 43 25.77 -10.73 27.21
N SER A 44 26.50 -10.29 26.17
CA SER A 44 26.59 -11.05 24.92
C SER A 44 27.89 -10.83 24.16
N GLU A 45 28.26 -11.80 23.32
CA GLU A 45 29.41 -11.71 22.41
C GLU A 45 29.27 -10.55 21.38
N ASN A 46 28.07 -9.99 21.22
CA ASN A 46 27.80 -8.83 20.36
C ASN A 46 28.04 -7.46 21.03
N ASP A 47 28.39 -7.44 22.33
CA ASP A 47 28.66 -6.22 23.06
C ASP A 47 30.11 -5.77 22.86
N VAL A 48 30.33 -4.46 22.86
CA VAL A 48 31.68 -3.86 22.88
C VAL A 48 32.16 -3.80 24.31
N ILE A 49 33.46 -3.98 24.50
CA ILE A 49 34.08 -3.72 25.80
C ILE A 49 34.24 -2.22 25.95
N PHE A 50 33.44 -1.64 26.85
CA PHE A 50 33.53 -0.23 27.23
C PHE A 50 34.83 0.02 28.00
N GLU A 51 35.67 0.95 27.56
CA GLU A 51 37.01 1.15 28.15
C GLU A 51 37.38 2.63 28.40
N TRP A 52 38.34 2.85 29.30
CA TRP A 52 39.05 4.11 29.39
C TRP A 52 40.12 4.17 28.30
N ILE A 53 40.10 5.22 27.48
CA ILE A 53 40.94 5.32 26.28
C ILE A 53 41.89 6.50 26.44
N PRO A 54 43.21 6.28 26.49
CA PRO A 54 44.17 7.39 26.56
C PRO A 54 44.10 8.27 25.32
N TYR A 55 44.12 9.59 25.51
CA TYR A 55 43.96 10.57 24.42
C TYR A 55 44.98 10.43 23.28
N ASN A 56 46.20 9.95 23.58
CA ASN A 56 47.25 9.71 22.59
C ASN A 56 46.95 8.56 21.60
N GLN A 57 45.84 7.84 21.79
CA GLN A 57 45.32 6.82 20.89
C GLN A 57 44.63 7.40 19.66
N PHE A 58 44.33 8.71 19.66
CA PHE A 58 43.63 9.38 18.58
C PHE A 58 44.61 10.07 17.63
N ASN A 59 44.37 9.89 16.33
CA ASN A 59 45.04 10.56 15.23
C ASN A 59 44.02 11.29 14.36
N GLU A 60 44.50 12.22 13.52
CA GLU A 60 43.67 12.93 12.53
C GLU A 60 42.41 13.57 13.14
N ILE A 61 42.55 14.16 14.33
CA ILE A 61 41.45 14.81 15.03
C ILE A 61 41.02 16.05 14.22
N LYS A 62 39.76 16.09 13.80
CA LYS A 62 39.16 17.22 13.07
C LYS A 62 37.83 17.59 13.70
N GLU A 63 37.61 18.87 13.95
CA GLU A 63 36.32 19.38 14.42
C GLU A 63 35.27 19.18 13.32
N ILE A 64 34.13 18.59 13.68
CA ILE A 64 32.99 18.38 12.78
C ILE A 64 31.95 19.46 13.04
N ASP A 65 31.59 19.64 14.31
CA ASP A 65 30.50 20.53 14.71
C ASP A 65 30.67 20.97 16.18
N LYS A 66 30.12 22.13 16.53
CA LYS A 66 30.26 22.77 17.84
C LYS A 66 28.99 23.51 18.24
N ASN A 67 28.46 23.20 19.41
CA ASN A 67 27.29 23.87 19.97
C ASN A 67 27.41 24.07 21.49
N GLY A 68 27.52 25.33 21.93
CA GLY A 68 27.59 25.69 23.35
C GLY A 68 28.69 24.93 24.11
N LEU A 69 28.28 24.04 25.01
CA LEU A 69 29.16 23.20 25.84
C LEU A 69 29.52 21.85 25.20
N ARG A 70 29.11 21.57 23.95
CA ARG A 70 29.37 20.29 23.28
C ARG A 70 30.14 20.53 21.97
N THR A 71 31.23 19.80 21.75
CA THR A 71 31.95 19.80 20.47
C THR A 71 32.18 18.37 20.00
N VAL A 72 31.99 18.13 18.71
CA VAL A 72 32.17 16.82 18.10
C VAL A 72 33.39 16.87 17.19
N TYR A 73 34.29 15.90 17.36
CA TYR A 73 35.43 15.70 16.47
C TYR A 73 35.37 14.34 15.79
N SER A 74 35.88 14.23 14.56
CA SER A 74 36.26 12.95 13.96
C SER A 74 37.69 12.61 14.35
N ALA A 75 37.98 11.34 14.61
CA ALA A 75 39.35 10.88 14.79
C ALA A 75 39.53 9.44 14.29
N ILE A 76 40.78 9.04 14.07
CA ILE A 76 41.17 7.64 13.90
C ILE A 76 41.67 7.12 15.25
N TRP A 77 41.02 6.08 15.76
CA TRP A 77 41.45 5.37 16.96
C TRP A 77 42.39 4.22 16.58
N LYS A 78 43.67 4.35 16.95
CA LYS A 78 44.76 3.40 16.61
C LYS A 78 44.45 1.98 17.01
N ASP A 79 44.20 1.76 18.30
CA ASP A 79 43.96 0.43 18.84
C ASP A 79 42.58 -0.08 18.41
N GLY A 80 41.56 0.79 18.41
CA GLY A 80 40.20 0.44 18.02
C GLY A 80 39.43 -0.36 19.07
N PRO A 81 38.09 -0.50 18.90
CA PRO A 81 37.25 -1.22 19.86
C PRO A 81 37.55 -2.72 19.88
N ILE A 82 37.38 -3.34 21.05
CA ILE A 82 37.42 -4.80 21.19
C ILE A 82 36.02 -5.35 20.87
N PHE A 83 35.95 -6.31 19.94
CA PHE A 83 34.72 -6.98 19.53
C PHE A 83 34.94 -8.49 19.36
N TYR A 84 33.87 -9.28 19.45
CA TYR A 84 33.94 -10.70 19.18
C TYR A 84 33.90 -10.97 17.67
N ASN A 85 34.88 -11.73 17.18
CA ASN A 85 34.93 -12.14 15.79
C ASN A 85 34.44 -13.58 15.64
N ASP A 86 33.24 -13.74 15.08
CA ASP A 86 32.57 -15.03 14.85
C ASP A 86 33.42 -15.99 14.01
N GLN A 87 34.12 -15.48 13.00
CA GLN A 87 34.94 -16.31 12.10
C GLN A 87 36.08 -17.01 12.86
N TYR A 88 36.61 -16.34 13.90
CA TYR A 88 37.75 -16.84 14.66
C TYR A 88 37.40 -17.28 16.09
N ASN A 89 36.12 -17.20 16.48
CA ASN A 89 35.61 -17.48 17.82
C ASN A 89 36.45 -16.83 18.94
N LYS A 90 36.82 -15.55 18.74
CA LYS A 90 37.73 -14.84 19.64
C LYS A 90 37.51 -13.32 19.57
N TYR A 91 37.75 -12.65 20.68
CA TYR A 91 37.82 -11.19 20.75
C TYR A 91 39.09 -10.69 20.08
N THR A 92 38.93 -9.66 19.24
CA THR A 92 40.01 -8.96 18.57
C THR A 92 39.75 -7.45 18.58
N ARG A 93 40.76 -6.66 18.18
CA ARG A 93 40.63 -5.20 18.06
C ARG A 93 40.36 -4.80 16.61
N ASP A 94 39.39 -3.92 16.41
CA ASP A 94 39.12 -3.27 15.12
C ASP A 94 40.06 -2.06 14.93
N SER A 95 41.34 -2.31 14.71
CA SER A 95 42.37 -1.25 14.72
C SER A 95 42.21 -0.21 13.61
N ASN A 96 42.67 1.01 13.88
CA ASN A 96 42.52 2.19 13.02
C ASN A 96 41.05 2.52 12.69
N LYS A 97 40.14 2.21 13.62
CA LYS A 97 38.73 2.51 13.48
C LYS A 97 38.52 4.02 13.48
N LYS A 98 37.80 4.52 12.49
CA LYS A 98 37.28 5.89 12.52
C LYS A 98 36.21 5.99 13.60
N VAL A 99 36.29 7.00 14.47
CA VAL A 99 35.37 7.23 15.60
C VAL A 99 34.95 8.69 15.69
N SER A 100 33.86 8.94 16.41
CA SER A 100 33.41 10.29 16.77
C SER A 100 33.70 10.55 18.25
N LEU A 101 34.31 11.68 18.53
CA LEU A 101 34.68 12.15 19.86
C LEU A 101 33.69 13.25 20.29
N LYS A 102 32.76 12.94 21.20
CA LYS A 102 31.85 13.93 21.79
C LYS A 102 32.49 14.54 23.02
N CYS A 103 33.06 15.72 22.87
CA CYS A 103 33.66 16.51 23.94
C CYS A 103 32.57 17.30 24.67
N LEU A 104 32.53 17.18 25.99
CA LEU A 104 31.62 17.93 26.85
C LEU A 104 32.45 18.95 27.65
N HIS A 105 32.40 20.22 27.23
CA HIS A 105 33.11 21.33 27.86
C HIS A 105 32.54 21.64 29.24
N ASN A 106 33.40 22.01 30.18
CA ASN A 106 33.05 22.29 31.59
C ASN A 106 32.42 21.10 32.33
N SER A 107 32.59 19.87 31.82
CA SER A 107 32.07 18.64 32.44
C SER A 107 32.76 18.27 33.77
N GLN A 108 33.86 18.94 34.11
CA GLN A 108 34.59 18.74 35.36
C GLN A 108 33.74 19.05 36.61
N ASP A 109 32.77 19.97 36.49
CA ASP A 109 31.85 20.35 37.57
C ASP A 109 30.66 19.37 37.73
N SER A 110 30.51 18.38 36.84
CA SER A 110 29.47 17.36 36.96
C SER A 110 29.84 16.04 36.26
N ILE A 111 30.73 15.26 36.88
CA ILE A 111 30.97 13.84 36.51
C ILE A 111 29.65 13.06 36.43
N ASP A 112 28.67 13.41 37.27
CA ASP A 112 27.36 12.79 37.29
C ASP A 112 26.58 13.09 35.98
N PHE A 113 26.73 14.29 35.39
CA PHE A 113 26.18 14.61 34.07
C PHE A 113 26.82 13.76 32.96
N LEU A 114 28.15 13.63 32.95
CA LEU A 114 28.87 12.75 32.00
C LEU A 114 28.37 11.30 32.08
N ILE A 115 28.21 10.77 33.29
CA ILE A 115 27.73 9.40 33.51
C ILE A 115 26.28 9.25 33.04
N ASN A 116 25.40 10.20 33.35
CA ASN A 116 24.01 10.18 32.90
C ASN A 116 23.91 10.20 31.38
N GLU A 117 24.70 11.07 30.74
CA GLU A 117 24.83 11.14 29.27
C GLU A 117 25.33 9.81 28.69
N ALA A 118 26.40 9.23 29.25
CA ALA A 118 26.96 7.97 28.78
C ALA A 118 25.99 6.78 28.93
N LYS A 119 25.19 6.74 30.00
CA LYS A 119 24.17 5.70 30.24
C LYS A 119 23.08 5.65 29.17
N MET A 120 22.92 6.71 28.41
CA MET A 120 21.90 6.76 27.36
C MET A 120 22.27 5.90 26.14
N TYR A 121 23.57 5.70 25.87
CA TYR A 121 24.06 5.02 24.68
C TYR A 121 23.99 3.49 24.78
N SER A 122 24.01 2.82 23.63
CA SER A 122 24.09 1.36 23.58
C SER A 122 25.53 0.88 23.68
N THR A 123 25.74 -0.28 24.32
CA THR A 123 27.03 -0.97 24.37
C THR A 123 27.15 -2.09 23.33
N LYS A 124 26.20 -2.20 22.38
CA LYS A 124 26.26 -3.19 21.31
C LYS A 124 27.14 -2.71 20.15
N TYR A 125 27.98 -3.58 19.61
CA TYR A 125 28.98 -3.21 18.58
C TYR A 125 28.37 -2.60 17.30
N ASN A 126 27.20 -3.10 16.89
CA ASN A 126 26.51 -2.65 15.68
C ASN A 126 25.39 -1.63 15.96
N ALA A 127 25.16 -1.19 17.19
CA ALA A 127 24.09 -0.23 17.46
C ALA A 127 24.35 1.13 16.78
N PHE A 128 23.28 1.81 16.34
CA PHE A 128 23.37 3.15 15.73
C PHE A 128 24.19 4.11 16.59
N LEU A 129 23.99 4.09 17.92
CA LEU A 129 24.71 4.89 18.90
C LEU A 129 25.51 3.99 19.85
N ALA A 130 26.47 3.24 19.29
CA ALA A 130 27.40 2.43 20.07
C ALA A 130 28.43 3.30 20.78
N LEU A 131 28.51 3.17 22.10
CA LEU A 131 29.49 3.84 22.95
C LEU A 131 30.63 2.87 23.27
N TYR A 132 31.85 3.28 22.92
CA TYR A 132 33.06 2.47 23.06
C TYR A 132 33.86 2.78 24.32
N GLY A 133 33.78 4.01 24.84
CA GLY A 133 34.60 4.37 25.97
C GLY A 133 34.53 5.83 26.37
N ILE A 134 35.35 6.16 27.38
CA ILE A 134 35.57 7.53 27.85
C ILE A 134 37.05 7.85 27.69
N SER A 135 37.34 9.08 27.28
CA SER A 135 38.67 9.66 27.28
C SER A 135 38.63 11.03 27.98
N GLN A 136 39.79 11.63 28.16
CA GLN A 136 39.94 12.99 28.66
C GLN A 136 41.01 13.71 27.86
N ASN A 137 40.71 14.93 27.42
CA ASN A 137 41.69 15.78 26.78
C ASN A 137 42.73 16.23 27.82
N PRO A 138 44.03 15.94 27.64
CA PRO A 138 45.06 16.32 28.61
C PRO A 138 45.29 17.84 28.69
N ASP A 139 44.93 18.58 27.64
CA ASP A 139 45.17 20.03 27.56
C ASP A 139 44.02 20.83 28.17
N THR A 140 42.77 20.40 27.95
CA THR A 140 41.56 21.11 28.47
C THR A 140 40.98 20.47 29.72
N ASN A 141 41.38 19.23 30.05
CA ASN A 141 40.76 18.35 31.05
C ASN A 141 39.29 17.98 30.76
N ASP A 142 38.73 18.35 29.61
CA ASP A 142 37.37 17.98 29.23
C ASP A 142 37.26 16.47 29.00
N TYR A 143 36.18 15.86 29.50
CA TYR A 143 35.86 14.47 29.20
C TYR A 143 35.26 14.33 27.81
N ILE A 144 35.58 13.19 27.19
CA ILE A 144 35.21 12.86 25.82
C ILE A 144 34.53 11.49 25.84
N LEU A 145 33.31 11.42 25.30
CA LEU A 145 32.64 10.16 25.00
C LEU A 145 33.05 9.69 23.61
N LEU A 146 33.49 8.44 23.50
CA LEU A 146 33.84 7.81 22.24
C LEU A 146 32.68 6.99 21.71
N VAL A 147 32.15 7.37 20.55
CA VAL A 147 31.08 6.63 19.89
C VAL A 147 31.46 6.26 18.46
N GLN A 148 30.66 5.38 17.88
CA GLN A 148 30.79 4.99 16.48
C GLN A 148 30.75 6.22 15.54
N TYR A 149 31.66 6.26 14.56
CA TYR A 149 31.85 7.41 13.66
C TYR A 149 30.59 7.79 12.86
N ASN A 150 29.78 6.79 12.50
CA ASN A 150 28.56 6.97 11.73
C ASN A 150 27.41 7.60 12.53
N SER A 151 27.49 7.61 13.86
CA SER A 151 26.39 8.06 14.73
C SER A 151 26.30 9.58 14.86
N ILE A 152 27.45 10.26 14.88
CA ILE A 152 27.50 11.72 15.14
C ILE A 152 27.77 12.53 13.88
N ASN A 153 28.55 12.00 12.93
CA ASN A 153 28.92 12.77 11.74
C ASN A 153 27.76 12.93 10.76
N ILE A 154 26.76 12.05 10.86
CA ILE A 154 25.67 12.01 9.89
C ILE A 154 24.40 12.63 10.46
N ALA A 155 24.09 12.43 11.75
CA ALA A 155 22.99 13.12 12.37
C ALA A 155 23.43 14.53 12.77
N LYS A 156 23.04 15.53 11.99
CA LYS A 156 23.15 16.93 12.42
C LYS A 156 22.35 17.05 13.70
N TRP A 157 23.01 17.23 14.84
CA TRP A 157 22.37 17.21 16.15
C TRP A 157 22.01 18.58 16.65
N PHE A 158 22.74 19.59 16.21
CA PHE A 158 22.65 20.90 16.83
C PHE A 158 21.69 21.78 16.05
N SER A 159 20.48 21.89 16.58
CA SER A 159 19.53 22.93 16.23
C SER A 159 19.94 24.31 16.78
N GLY A 160 20.87 24.32 17.75
CA GLY A 160 21.17 25.49 18.57
C GLY A 160 20.20 25.65 19.75
N ASN A 161 19.28 24.70 19.96
CA ASN A 161 18.36 24.66 21.08
C ASN A 161 18.53 23.33 21.86
N GLU A 162 19.03 23.43 23.10
CA GLU A 162 19.36 22.28 23.94
C GLU A 162 18.18 21.29 24.10
N LYS A 163 16.96 21.80 24.26
CA LYS A 163 15.77 20.96 24.45
C LYS A 163 15.40 20.16 23.20
N ILE A 164 15.57 20.73 22.01
CA ILE A 164 15.35 20.05 20.73
C ILE A 164 16.46 19.02 20.51
N ASP A 165 17.70 19.38 20.78
CA ASP A 165 18.87 18.52 20.62
C ASP A 165 18.74 17.28 21.53
N ASP A 166 18.35 17.48 22.79
CA ASP A 166 18.09 16.39 23.75
C ASP A 166 16.91 15.49 23.30
N PHE A 167 15.85 16.08 22.71
CA PHE A 167 14.73 15.30 22.17
C PHE A 167 15.14 14.47 20.94
N ILE A 168 15.93 15.04 20.02
CA ILE A 168 16.48 14.31 18.86
C ILE A 168 17.35 13.15 19.35
N GLN A 169 18.17 13.38 20.37
CA GLN A 169 18.98 12.33 20.98
C GLN A 169 18.10 11.23 21.60
N GLU A 170 17.09 11.60 22.39
CA GLU A 170 16.11 10.65 22.94
C GLU A 170 15.45 9.81 21.84
N MET A 171 15.16 10.42 20.69
CA MET A 171 14.58 9.75 19.53
C MET A 171 15.49 8.70 18.92
N GLN A 172 16.74 9.08 18.66
CA GLN A 172 17.73 8.19 18.06
C GLN A 172 18.06 7.00 18.97
N LEU A 173 18.07 7.22 20.28
CA LEU A 173 18.33 6.17 21.28
C LEU A 173 17.19 5.15 21.41
N LYS A 174 15.97 5.54 21.03
CA LYS A 174 14.82 4.63 20.99
C LYS A 174 14.80 3.76 19.74
N MET A 175 15.65 4.01 18.74
CA MET A 175 15.78 3.17 17.56
C MET A 175 16.29 1.78 17.98
N ARG A 176 15.44 0.76 17.84
CA ARG A 176 15.76 -0.60 18.33
C ARG A 176 16.45 -1.46 17.27
N ASP A 177 16.26 -1.14 15.98
CA ASP A 177 16.71 -1.98 14.87
C ASP A 177 17.31 -1.15 13.72
N HIS A 178 18.15 -1.82 12.92
CA HIS A 178 18.77 -1.37 11.68
C HIS A 178 17.80 -1.10 10.51
N TYR A 179 16.52 -0.86 10.76
CA TYR A 179 15.50 -0.72 9.71
C TYR A 179 14.76 0.62 9.77
N ASP A 180 14.97 1.41 10.81
CA ASP A 180 14.32 2.70 11.00
C ASP A 180 15.16 3.83 10.36
N ASN A 181 14.48 4.85 9.82
CA ASN A 181 15.16 6.10 9.42
C ASN A 181 15.62 6.84 10.67
N VAL A 182 16.79 7.46 10.60
CA VAL A 182 17.36 8.23 11.72
C VAL A 182 16.63 9.55 11.84
N PHE A 183 16.02 9.79 13.00
CA PHE A 183 15.40 11.07 13.33
C PHE A 183 16.47 12.13 13.62
N GLU A 184 16.47 13.27 12.94
CA GLU A 184 17.56 14.25 13.07
C GLU A 184 17.12 15.72 12.92
N TRP A 185 18.06 16.65 13.14
CA TRP A 185 17.88 18.04 12.76
C TRP A 185 18.18 18.24 11.28
N ILE A 186 17.30 18.92 10.58
CA ILE A 186 17.40 19.19 9.15
C ILE A 186 17.55 20.69 8.98
N PRO A 187 18.75 21.20 8.63
CA PRO A 187 18.94 22.61 8.38
C PRO A 187 18.01 23.08 7.27
N TYR A 188 17.33 24.21 7.48
CA TYR A 188 16.31 24.69 6.54
C TYR A 188 16.85 24.95 5.13
N ASN A 189 18.11 25.36 5.00
CA ASN A 189 18.79 25.56 3.71
C ASN A 189 19.08 24.25 2.92
N HIS A 190 18.83 23.08 3.52
CA HIS A 190 18.87 21.78 2.83
C HIS A 190 17.50 21.39 2.25
N LEU A 191 16.47 22.20 2.45
CA LEU A 191 15.12 22.02 1.90
C LEU A 191 14.94 22.98 0.72
N ASP A 192 14.84 22.43 -0.49
CA ASP A 192 14.62 23.17 -1.73
C ASP A 192 13.20 22.98 -2.27
N LYS A 193 12.81 23.83 -3.23
CA LYS A 193 11.52 23.74 -3.95
C LYS A 193 10.31 23.66 -3.00
N ILE A 194 10.36 24.43 -1.91
CA ILE A 194 9.29 24.45 -0.91
C ILE A 194 8.01 25.01 -1.54
N LYS A 195 6.94 24.22 -1.58
CA LYS A 195 5.64 24.59 -2.17
C LYS A 195 4.51 24.20 -1.21
N GLU A 196 3.57 25.11 -0.95
CA GLU A 196 2.38 24.81 -0.15
C GLU A 196 1.53 23.75 -0.85
N THR A 197 1.11 22.72 -0.11
CA THR A 197 0.32 21.60 -0.61
C THR A 197 -1.01 21.42 0.10
N GLY A 198 -1.21 22.06 1.26
CA GLY A 198 -2.48 22.00 1.97
C GLY A 198 -2.48 22.88 3.21
N LYS A 199 -3.64 23.44 3.53
CA LYS A 199 -3.87 24.26 4.71
C LYS A 199 -5.20 23.90 5.34
N HIS A 200 -5.18 23.51 6.61
CA HIS A 200 -6.37 23.21 7.39
C HIS A 200 -6.21 23.67 8.84
N ASP A 201 -7.20 24.41 9.35
CA ASP A 201 -7.18 25.03 10.68
C ASP A 201 -5.85 25.77 10.99
N SER A 202 -5.10 25.29 11.98
CA SER A 202 -3.82 25.85 12.45
C SER A 202 -2.58 25.15 11.87
N THR A 203 -2.78 24.25 10.90
CA THR A 203 -1.70 23.46 10.27
C THR A 203 -1.56 23.82 8.79
N ILE A 204 -0.33 24.07 8.35
CA ILE A 204 0.01 24.20 6.93
C ILE A 204 1.04 23.12 6.58
N VAL A 205 0.82 22.46 5.45
CA VAL A 205 1.74 21.47 4.90
C VAL A 205 2.33 22.01 3.61
N TYR A 206 3.64 21.89 3.50
CA TYR A 206 4.39 22.15 2.29
C TYR A 206 5.03 20.85 1.80
N SER A 207 5.27 20.74 0.50
CA SER A 207 6.22 19.79 -0.06
C SER A 207 7.58 20.45 -0.22
N ALA A 208 8.66 19.67 -0.11
CA ALA A 208 10.02 20.12 -0.36
C ALA A 208 10.90 18.97 -0.87
N ILE A 209 12.04 19.32 -1.48
CA ILE A 209 13.11 18.38 -1.78
C ILE A 209 14.20 18.52 -0.73
N TRP A 210 14.45 17.46 0.03
CA TRP A 210 15.56 17.40 0.97
C TRP A 210 16.82 16.91 0.27
N LYS A 211 17.82 17.80 0.12
CA LYS A 211 19.07 17.54 -0.61
C LYS A 211 19.82 16.30 -0.11
N ASP A 212 20.07 16.26 1.20
CA ASP A 212 20.78 15.15 1.81
C ASP A 212 19.89 13.91 1.88
N GLY A 213 18.59 14.12 2.09
CA GLY A 213 17.60 13.07 2.26
C GLY A 213 17.79 12.22 3.52
N PRO A 214 16.88 11.29 3.82
CA PRO A 214 16.91 10.55 5.07
C PRO A 214 18.11 9.62 5.18
N LEU A 215 18.59 9.43 6.42
CA LEU A 215 19.64 8.50 6.75
C LEU A 215 19.02 7.16 7.20
N PHE A 216 19.44 6.06 6.57
CA PHE A 216 18.96 4.71 6.88
C PHE A 216 20.14 3.72 6.88
N TYR A 217 19.97 2.57 7.53
CA TYR A 217 20.99 1.51 7.50
C TYR A 217 20.83 0.64 6.24
N ASN A 218 21.89 0.55 5.46
CA ASN A 218 21.95 -0.30 4.27
C ASN A 218 22.52 -1.68 4.65
N ASN A 219 21.67 -2.70 4.63
CA ASN A 219 22.06 -4.08 4.95
C ASN A 219 23.09 -4.68 3.99
N TRP A 220 23.21 -4.15 2.77
CA TRP A 220 24.14 -4.67 1.77
C TRP A 220 25.58 -4.24 2.06
N TYR A 221 25.75 -2.98 2.47
CA TYR A 221 27.04 -2.39 2.79
C TYR A 221 27.35 -2.44 4.29
N ASN A 222 26.39 -2.86 5.12
CA ASN A 222 26.46 -2.83 6.59
C ASN A 222 26.86 -1.47 7.16
N GLU A 223 26.32 -0.41 6.56
CA GLU A 223 26.60 0.97 6.96
C GLU A 223 25.37 1.87 6.75
N TYR A 224 25.39 3.04 7.38
CA TYR A 224 24.34 4.04 7.20
C TYR A 224 24.57 4.83 5.91
N THR A 225 23.53 4.96 5.09
CA THR A 225 23.55 5.63 3.79
C THR A 225 22.41 6.65 3.71
N ARG A 226 22.64 7.74 2.97
CA ARG A 226 21.66 8.80 2.68
C ARG A 226 20.84 8.46 1.43
N ASP A 227 19.57 8.82 1.40
CA ASP A 227 18.70 8.79 0.21
C ASP A 227 18.51 10.20 -0.37
N PRO A 228 19.50 10.76 -1.10
CA PRO A 228 19.51 12.17 -1.46
C PRO A 228 18.37 12.61 -2.38
N ASN A 229 18.03 13.90 -2.33
CA ASN A 229 16.95 14.53 -3.10
C ASN A 229 15.56 13.93 -2.85
N LYS A 230 15.35 13.39 -1.65
CA LYS A 230 14.06 12.83 -1.23
C LYS A 230 13.00 13.93 -1.16
N LYS A 231 11.84 13.70 -1.77
CA LYS A 231 10.65 14.54 -1.58
C LYS A 231 10.04 14.28 -0.21
N VAL A 232 9.79 15.33 0.56
CA VAL A 232 9.29 15.29 1.93
C VAL A 232 8.14 16.27 2.14
N ALA A 233 7.30 16.00 3.13
CA ALA A 233 6.28 16.91 3.63
C ALA A 233 6.80 17.70 4.84
N LEU A 234 6.53 18.99 4.87
CA LEU A 234 6.88 19.92 5.94
C LEU A 234 5.61 20.38 6.62
N LYS A 235 5.34 19.87 7.83
CA LYS A 235 4.17 20.22 8.62
C LYS A 235 4.52 21.33 9.61
N TYR A 236 3.91 22.50 9.43
CA TYR A 236 4.06 23.66 10.30
C TYR A 236 2.94 23.69 11.33
N TYR A 237 3.30 23.84 12.61
CA TYR A 237 2.36 24.10 13.68
C TYR A 237 2.43 25.59 14.06
N PHE A 238 1.40 26.35 13.71
CA PHE A 238 1.33 27.77 14.10
C PHE A 238 0.70 27.89 15.49
N HIS A 239 1.53 28.13 16.50
CA HIS A 239 1.08 28.46 17.84
C HIS A 239 1.74 29.75 18.35
N ASN A 240 0.91 30.72 18.72
CA ASN A 240 1.31 32.04 19.23
C ASN A 240 1.77 32.02 20.69
N SER A 241 2.56 31.04 21.15
CA SER A 241 2.97 31.00 22.57
C SER A 241 4.45 30.68 22.79
N GLN A 242 4.93 31.17 23.93
CA GLN A 242 6.29 31.02 24.47
C GLN A 242 6.73 29.54 24.68
N ASN A 243 5.84 28.55 24.48
CA ASN A 243 6.04 27.11 24.73
C ASN A 243 5.86 26.24 23.47
N SER A 244 6.25 26.74 22.29
CA SER A 244 6.10 26.02 21.00
C SER A 244 6.82 24.67 20.93
N ILE A 245 7.95 24.53 21.63
CA ILE A 245 8.77 23.30 21.64
C ILE A 245 8.08 22.16 22.39
N ASP A 246 7.51 22.40 23.57
CA ASP A 246 6.79 21.38 24.35
C ASP A 246 5.58 20.85 23.61
N PHE A 247 4.84 21.76 22.96
CA PHE A 247 3.69 21.39 22.14
C PHE A 247 4.11 20.48 20.98
N LEU A 248 5.18 20.83 20.26
CA LEU A 248 5.73 20.04 19.18
C LEU A 248 6.17 18.64 19.65
N ILE A 249 6.91 18.57 20.75
CA ILE A 249 7.37 17.31 21.36
C ILE A 249 6.17 16.43 21.75
N ASN A 250 5.14 17.01 22.36
CA ASN A 250 3.94 16.27 22.72
C ASN A 250 3.22 15.72 21.47
N LYS A 251 3.07 16.54 20.42
CA LYS A 251 2.47 16.09 19.15
C LYS A 251 3.25 14.95 18.50
N ILE A 252 4.58 15.00 18.52
CA ILE A 252 5.42 13.92 18.01
C ILE A 252 5.25 12.65 18.88
N ASN A 253 5.11 12.80 20.20
CA ASN A 253 4.86 11.68 21.10
C ASN A 253 3.46 11.05 20.91
N GLU A 254 2.45 11.85 20.57
CA GLU A 254 1.12 11.36 20.19
C GLU A 254 1.19 10.47 18.94
N VAL A 255 1.81 10.97 17.85
CA VAL A 255 2.03 10.20 16.61
C VAL A 255 2.76 8.87 16.88
N LYS A 256 3.71 8.86 17.83
CA LYS A 256 4.41 7.62 18.22
C LYS A 256 3.54 6.56 18.87
N LYS A 257 2.51 6.94 19.64
CA LYS A 257 1.70 5.96 20.39
C LYS A 257 1.08 4.91 19.47
N TYR A 258 0.81 5.29 18.23
CA TYR A 258 0.21 4.47 17.18
C TYR A 258 1.23 3.67 16.36
N SER A 259 2.50 4.07 16.40
CA SER A 259 3.60 3.49 15.61
C SER A 259 4.14 2.15 16.13
N THR A 260 3.83 1.78 17.37
CA THR A 260 4.38 0.58 18.01
C THR A 260 3.27 -0.40 18.39
N LYS A 261 3.16 -1.57 17.70
CA LYS A 261 2.82 -2.84 18.38
C LYS A 261 2.83 -4.15 17.59
N ARG A 262 2.80 -4.21 16.25
CA ARG A 262 2.52 -5.51 15.58
C ARG A 262 3.69 -6.22 14.88
N PHE A 263 4.76 -5.52 14.49
CA PHE A 263 5.86 -6.13 13.69
C PHE A 263 7.29 -5.76 14.13
N ASN A 264 7.50 -5.29 15.37
CA ASN A 264 8.80 -4.78 15.86
C ASN A 264 9.43 -3.66 15.02
N ARG A 265 8.69 -3.02 14.11
CA ARG A 265 9.20 -1.95 13.25
C ARG A 265 8.21 -0.82 13.20
N VAL A 266 8.74 0.39 13.34
CA VAL A 266 7.95 1.60 13.29
C VAL A 266 7.77 1.96 11.82
N ILE A 267 6.52 2.13 11.37
CA ILE A 267 6.27 2.89 10.14
C ILE A 267 6.55 4.35 10.50
N TRP A 268 7.84 4.72 10.54
CA TRP A 268 8.27 6.07 10.84
C TRP A 268 8.38 6.85 9.54
N ASP A 269 7.26 7.45 9.17
CA ASP A 269 7.16 8.50 8.16
C ASP A 269 7.61 9.87 8.72
N VAL A 270 8.42 9.89 9.81
CA VAL A 270 8.94 11.09 10.46
C VAL A 270 10.46 11.09 10.40
N TYR A 271 11.01 12.05 9.66
CA TYR A 271 12.45 12.15 9.42
C TYR A 271 13.17 13.02 10.43
N GLY A 272 12.50 14.02 11.00
CA GLY A 272 13.19 14.95 11.87
C GLY A 272 12.49 16.28 12.05
N LEU A 273 13.28 17.23 12.52
CA LEU A 273 12.86 18.60 12.80
C LEU A 273 13.66 19.59 11.99
N SER A 274 13.02 20.69 11.62
CA SER A 274 13.67 21.87 11.05
C SER A 274 13.09 23.13 11.70
N GLN A 275 13.66 24.29 11.39
CA GLN A 275 13.09 25.57 11.79
C GLN A 275 13.26 26.57 10.66
N ASN A 276 12.17 27.25 10.32
CA ASN A 276 12.21 28.33 9.35
C ASN A 276 12.97 29.53 9.96
N PRO A 277 14.12 29.95 9.40
CA PRO A 277 14.92 31.03 9.97
C PRO A 277 14.25 32.40 9.88
N ASN A 278 13.27 32.57 8.98
CA ASN A 278 12.57 33.84 8.81
C ASN A 278 11.41 34.00 9.80
N THR A 279 10.73 32.90 10.14
CA THR A 279 9.55 32.94 11.03
C THR A 279 9.80 32.36 12.41
N ASN A 280 10.96 31.72 12.63
CA ASN A 280 11.31 30.92 13.82
C ASN A 280 10.35 29.76 14.12
N ASN A 281 9.46 29.41 13.20
CA ASN A 281 8.54 28.29 13.39
C ASN A 281 9.29 26.97 13.20
N TYR A 282 9.11 26.06 14.17
CA TYR A 282 9.57 24.69 14.04
C TYR A 282 8.70 23.91 13.05
N ILE A 283 9.34 23.01 12.33
CA ILE A 283 8.77 22.24 11.23
C ILE A 283 9.00 20.77 11.52
N LEU A 284 7.95 19.97 11.40
CA LEU A 284 8.06 18.53 11.40
C LEU A 284 8.27 18.04 9.96
N VAL A 285 9.34 17.29 9.72
CA VAL A 285 9.67 16.75 8.39
C VAL A 285 9.24 15.30 8.30
N LEU A 286 8.40 14.99 7.32
CA LEU A 286 7.65 13.74 7.18
C LEU A 286 7.77 13.17 5.76
N GLU A 287 7.47 11.87 5.57
CA GLU A 287 7.29 11.29 4.22
C GLU A 287 6.06 11.91 3.53
N TRP A 288 4.95 11.99 4.25
CA TRP A 288 3.71 12.61 3.79
C TRP A 288 2.99 13.29 4.96
N ALA A 289 2.14 14.25 4.65
CA ALA A 289 1.17 14.81 5.59
C ALA A 289 -0.05 15.29 4.78
N SER A 290 -1.26 14.94 5.22
CA SER A 290 -2.47 15.43 4.56
C SER A 290 -2.77 16.90 4.88
N GLY A 291 -2.19 17.40 5.98
CA GLY A 291 -2.54 18.69 6.57
C GLY A 291 -3.80 18.64 7.42
N ASN A 292 -4.50 17.50 7.47
CA ASN A 292 -5.68 17.29 8.28
C ASN A 292 -5.45 16.18 9.33
N GLU A 293 -5.48 16.54 10.61
CA GLU A 293 -5.19 15.59 11.70
C GLU A 293 -6.15 14.39 11.72
N LYS A 294 -7.45 14.59 11.41
CA LYS A 294 -8.41 13.48 11.36
C LYS A 294 -8.12 12.48 10.24
N ILE A 295 -7.63 12.96 9.09
CA ILE A 295 -7.22 12.10 7.96
C ILE A 295 -5.91 11.38 8.30
N ASP A 296 -4.93 12.11 8.86
CA ASP A 296 -3.66 11.54 9.32
C ASP A 296 -3.90 10.41 10.34
N ASP A 297 -4.82 10.62 11.31
CA ASP A 297 -5.23 9.63 12.32
C ASP A 297 -5.94 8.44 11.69
N PHE A 298 -6.83 8.67 10.71
CA PHE A 298 -7.53 7.61 10.00
C PHE A 298 -6.57 6.72 9.20
N ILE A 299 -5.61 7.32 8.49
CA ILE A 299 -4.60 6.57 7.75
C ILE A 299 -3.79 5.69 8.70
N GLN A 300 -3.37 6.24 9.85
CA GLN A 300 -2.67 5.48 10.89
C GLN A 300 -3.54 4.33 11.47
N GLU A 301 -4.83 4.57 11.73
CA GLU A 301 -5.79 3.53 12.15
C GLU A 301 -5.83 2.37 11.13
N MET A 302 -5.82 2.70 9.83
CA MET A 302 -5.86 1.71 8.75
C MET A 302 -4.54 0.94 8.63
N GLN A 303 -3.39 1.60 8.77
CA GLN A 303 -2.08 0.95 8.77
C GLN A 303 -1.94 -0.05 9.93
N LEU A 304 -2.52 0.24 11.10
CA LEU A 304 -2.51 -0.63 12.29
C LEU A 304 -3.33 -1.92 12.12
N LYS A 305 -4.38 -1.90 11.29
CA LYS A 305 -5.24 -3.07 11.04
C LYS A 305 -4.58 -4.15 10.17
N ARG A 306 -3.41 -3.89 9.59
CA ARG A 306 -2.68 -4.84 8.74
C ARG A 306 -2.36 -6.14 9.48
N ASN A 307 -2.48 -7.25 8.75
CA ASN A 307 -2.27 -8.60 9.29
C ASN A 307 -0.98 -9.25 8.76
N SER A 308 -0.40 -8.74 7.66
CA SER A 308 0.82 -9.27 7.04
C SER A 308 1.75 -8.17 6.50
N HIS A 309 3.06 -8.45 6.48
CA HIS A 309 4.08 -7.58 5.85
C HIS A 309 3.84 -7.37 4.34
N ASN A 310 3.16 -8.31 3.69
CA ASN A 310 2.80 -8.23 2.27
C ASN A 310 1.49 -7.46 2.03
N ASP A 311 0.87 -6.91 3.08
CA ASP A 311 -0.28 -6.04 2.91
C ASP A 311 0.14 -4.68 2.37
N ILE A 312 -0.65 -4.14 1.45
CA ILE A 312 -0.44 -2.79 0.92
C ILE A 312 -0.56 -1.79 2.06
N ILE A 313 0.33 -0.79 2.04
CA ILE A 313 0.29 0.31 2.99
C ILE A 313 -0.71 1.33 2.48
N PHE A 314 -1.74 1.59 3.28
CA PHE A 314 -2.64 2.69 3.08
C PHE A 314 -1.93 3.99 3.50
N GLU A 315 -1.77 4.95 2.61
CA GLU A 315 -1.05 6.20 2.88
C GLU A 315 -1.74 7.45 2.30
N TRP A 316 -1.26 8.62 2.67
CA TRP A 316 -1.62 9.85 1.95
C TRP A 316 -0.76 9.95 0.70
N ILE A 317 -1.39 10.25 -0.43
CA ILE A 317 -0.74 10.38 -1.73
C ILE A 317 -0.85 11.85 -2.12
N PRO A 318 0.24 12.63 -2.03
CA PRO A 318 0.24 14.01 -2.51
C PRO A 318 -0.23 14.07 -3.96
N HIS A 319 -1.17 14.96 -4.27
CA HIS A 319 -1.80 15.02 -5.59
C HIS A 319 -0.79 15.30 -6.71
N ASP A 320 0.30 16.00 -6.39
CA ASP A 320 1.40 16.27 -7.31
C ASP A 320 2.33 15.07 -7.56
N GLN A 321 1.97 13.88 -7.10
CA GLN A 321 2.57 12.59 -7.51
C GLN A 321 1.72 11.83 -8.53
N LEU A 322 0.55 12.37 -8.89
CA LEU A 322 -0.38 11.79 -9.86
C LEU A 322 -0.27 12.55 -11.18
N ASP A 323 0.39 11.94 -12.15
CA ASP A 323 0.57 12.48 -13.50
C ASP A 323 -0.39 11.80 -14.50
N GLU A 324 -0.46 12.34 -15.72
CA GLU A 324 -1.26 11.77 -16.81
C GLU A 324 -2.70 11.46 -16.37
N ILE A 325 -3.32 12.42 -15.67
CA ILE A 325 -4.70 12.29 -15.19
C ILE A 325 -5.62 12.35 -16.41
N GLU A 326 -6.17 11.20 -16.79
CA GLU A 326 -7.06 11.03 -17.93
C GLU A 326 -8.45 10.61 -17.46
N GLU A 327 -9.49 11.24 -18.00
CA GLU A 327 -10.87 10.85 -17.74
C GLU A 327 -11.18 9.54 -18.49
N ILE A 328 -11.45 8.47 -17.76
CA ILE A 328 -11.71 7.13 -18.34
C ILE A 328 -13.20 6.79 -18.44
N GLY A 329 -14.08 7.64 -17.92
CA GLY A 329 -15.51 7.50 -18.08
C GLY A 329 -16.31 8.69 -17.56
N LYS A 330 -17.24 9.18 -18.39
CA LYS A 330 -18.27 10.15 -18.01
C LYS A 330 -19.44 9.42 -17.37
N SER A 331 -19.49 9.47 -16.05
CA SER A 331 -20.65 9.15 -15.22
C SER A 331 -20.75 10.26 -14.15
N PRO A 332 -21.80 10.41 -13.33
CA PRO A 332 -21.98 11.61 -12.49
C PRO A 332 -20.91 11.81 -11.39
N ILE A 333 -19.92 10.92 -11.31
CA ILE A 333 -18.60 11.16 -10.68
C ILE A 333 -17.54 10.86 -11.75
N THR A 334 -16.65 11.81 -12.01
CA THR A 334 -15.54 11.65 -12.95
C THR A 334 -14.54 10.66 -12.38
N VAL A 335 -14.38 9.50 -13.03
CA VAL A 335 -13.32 8.53 -12.69
C VAL A 335 -12.14 8.82 -13.61
N HIS A 336 -10.98 9.07 -13.01
CA HIS A 336 -9.75 9.31 -13.75
C HIS A 336 -8.78 8.14 -13.59
N SER A 337 -8.02 7.81 -14.64
CA SER A 337 -6.75 7.08 -14.48
C SER A 337 -5.63 8.08 -14.25
N ALA A 338 -4.59 7.67 -13.54
CA ALA A 338 -3.36 8.45 -13.39
C ALA A 338 -2.15 7.54 -13.26
N ILE A 339 -0.97 8.07 -13.56
CA ILE A 339 0.31 7.46 -13.21
C ILE A 339 0.73 7.99 -11.84
N TRP A 340 0.82 7.10 -10.86
CA TRP A 340 1.43 7.42 -9.58
C TRP A 340 2.95 7.23 -9.66
N ASN A 341 3.67 8.35 -9.74
CA ASN A 341 5.11 8.41 -9.99
C ASN A 341 6.02 7.79 -8.93
N ASN A 342 5.47 7.44 -7.77
CA ASN A 342 6.24 6.88 -6.66
C ASN A 342 5.69 5.55 -6.17
N GLY A 343 4.63 5.03 -6.81
CA GLY A 343 4.05 3.73 -6.53
C GLY A 343 3.69 3.43 -5.06
N PRO A 344 3.00 2.31 -4.81
CA PRO A 344 2.73 1.86 -3.46
C PRO A 344 3.99 1.42 -2.72
N LEU A 345 3.98 1.61 -1.40
CA LEU A 345 4.99 1.07 -0.51
C LEU A 345 4.77 -0.45 -0.30
N PHE A 346 5.83 -1.23 -0.51
CA PHE A 346 5.84 -2.68 -0.30
C PHE A 346 7.03 -3.12 0.55
N TYR A 347 6.91 -4.25 1.24
CA TYR A 347 7.99 -4.79 2.05
C TYR A 347 8.88 -5.72 1.22
N SER A 348 10.17 -5.38 1.06
CA SER A 348 11.17 -6.27 0.47
C SER A 348 11.69 -7.24 1.52
N ASN A 349 11.48 -8.54 1.30
CA ASN A 349 12.08 -9.58 2.14
C ASN A 349 13.60 -9.67 1.97
N LEU A 350 14.13 -9.29 0.80
CA LEU A 350 15.57 -9.32 0.50
C LEU A 350 16.29 -8.21 1.26
N ASP A 351 15.82 -6.98 1.10
CA ASP A 351 16.42 -5.80 1.73
C ASP A 351 15.98 -5.62 3.18
N LYS A 352 14.99 -6.43 3.60
CA LYS A 352 14.33 -6.37 4.90
C LYS A 352 13.86 -4.95 5.23
N ARG A 353 13.36 -4.19 4.24
CA ARG A 353 12.86 -2.83 4.41
C ARG A 353 11.69 -2.54 3.48
N TYR A 354 10.95 -1.49 3.78
CA TYR A 354 9.95 -0.97 2.87
C TYR A 354 10.60 -0.24 1.70
N MET A 355 10.11 -0.50 0.50
CA MET A 355 10.53 0.12 -0.74
C MET A 355 9.30 0.56 -1.51
N ARG A 356 9.47 1.52 -2.41
CA ARG A 356 8.41 1.98 -3.30
C ARG A 356 8.45 1.20 -4.61
N GLU A 357 7.29 0.77 -5.09
CA GLU A 357 7.18 0.30 -6.48
C GLU A 357 7.49 1.46 -7.44
N SER A 358 7.84 1.15 -8.69
CA SER A 358 7.99 2.15 -9.74
C SER A 358 6.65 2.81 -10.07
N ASN A 359 6.67 3.72 -11.05
CA ASN A 359 5.47 4.34 -11.61
C ASN A 359 4.35 3.31 -11.81
N THR A 360 3.20 3.56 -11.18
CA THR A 360 2.09 2.61 -11.10
C THR A 360 0.81 3.26 -11.62
N ASN A 361 0.11 2.59 -12.53
CA ASN A 361 -1.21 3.03 -12.97
C ASN A 361 -2.24 2.84 -11.86
N VAL A 362 -2.96 3.92 -11.55
CA VAL A 362 -3.98 3.97 -10.50
C VAL A 362 -5.28 4.54 -11.03
N ALA A 363 -6.39 4.10 -10.45
CA ALA A 363 -7.70 4.72 -10.63
C ALA A 363 -7.96 5.71 -9.49
N LEU A 364 -8.52 6.85 -9.85
CA LEU A 364 -8.87 7.96 -8.97
C LEU A 364 -10.39 8.09 -8.88
N LYS A 365 -10.95 7.82 -7.70
CA LYS A 365 -12.37 8.05 -7.42
C LYS A 365 -12.53 9.34 -6.63
N HIS A 366 -13.14 10.35 -7.25
CA HIS A 366 -13.48 11.59 -6.57
C HIS A 366 -14.64 11.36 -5.59
N LEU A 367 -14.47 11.76 -4.34
CA LEU A 367 -15.52 11.73 -3.33
C LEU A 367 -16.14 13.13 -3.27
N HIS A 368 -17.13 13.39 -4.12
CA HIS A 368 -17.86 14.66 -4.10
C HIS A 368 -18.70 14.73 -2.82
N SER A 369 -18.23 15.47 -1.82
CA SER A 369 -19.05 15.88 -0.69
C SER A 369 -19.54 17.30 -0.96
N SER A 370 -20.77 17.45 -1.44
CA SER A 370 -21.32 18.76 -1.81
C SER A 370 -21.32 19.78 -0.67
N GLN A 371 -21.28 19.35 0.59
CA GLN A 371 -20.99 20.16 1.77
C GLN A 371 -21.04 19.23 3.00
N ASN A 372 -19.90 18.87 3.63
CA ASN A 372 -19.71 18.62 5.09
C ASN A 372 -18.75 17.48 5.52
N SER A 373 -18.12 17.78 6.66
CA SER A 373 -17.37 17.02 7.67
C SER A 373 -16.65 15.72 7.26
N ILE A 374 -15.32 15.74 7.46
CA ILE A 374 -14.36 14.62 7.36
C ILE A 374 -14.84 13.32 8.03
N GLU A 375 -15.72 13.39 9.03
CA GLU A 375 -16.32 12.23 9.68
C GLU A 375 -17.24 11.41 8.76
N ILE A 376 -18.00 12.09 7.90
CA ILE A 376 -18.84 11.42 6.89
C ILE A 376 -17.95 10.74 5.85
N LEU A 377 -16.88 11.42 5.41
CA LEU A 377 -15.88 10.87 4.50
C LEU A 377 -15.23 9.61 5.11
N ILE A 378 -14.73 9.69 6.34
CA ILE A 378 -14.13 8.56 7.05
C ILE A 378 -15.13 7.40 7.20
N SER A 379 -16.40 7.69 7.51
CA SER A 379 -17.45 6.67 7.61
C SER A 379 -17.68 5.95 6.28
N GLU A 380 -17.76 6.69 5.18
CA GLU A 380 -17.91 6.11 3.84
C GLU A 380 -16.66 5.32 3.41
N LEU A 381 -15.46 5.84 3.69
CA LEU A 381 -14.19 5.13 3.47
C LEU A 381 -14.12 3.83 4.27
N LYS A 382 -14.56 3.83 5.54
CA LYS A 382 -14.62 2.63 6.37
C LYS A 382 -15.51 1.56 5.74
N LYS A 383 -16.62 1.92 5.07
CA LYS A 383 -17.45 0.93 4.34
C LYS A 383 -16.68 0.30 3.19
N HIS A 384 -16.04 1.11 2.35
CA HIS A 384 -15.25 0.62 1.20
C HIS A 384 -14.00 -0.19 1.60
N LEU A 385 -13.40 0.12 2.76
CA LEU A 385 -12.19 -0.55 3.27
C LEU A 385 -12.51 -1.80 4.13
N THR A 386 -13.76 -2.01 4.53
CA THR A 386 -14.16 -3.22 5.27
C THR A 386 -14.21 -4.38 4.29
N SER A 387 -13.24 -5.29 4.39
CA SER A 387 -13.03 -6.37 3.44
C SER A 387 -14.31 -7.13 3.08
N ILE A 388 -14.42 -7.49 1.80
CA ILE A 388 -15.12 -8.71 1.40
C ILE A 388 -14.33 -9.89 2.01
N PHE A 389 -14.80 -10.44 3.14
CA PHE A 389 -14.33 -11.71 3.74
C PHE A 389 -12.81 -11.93 3.86
N GLY A 390 -12.03 -10.91 4.25
CA GLY A 390 -10.57 -11.04 4.38
C GLY A 390 -9.85 -11.26 3.04
N ARG A 391 -10.51 -11.01 1.90
CA ARG A 391 -9.97 -11.17 0.55
C ARG A 391 -9.95 -9.83 -0.18
N LYS A 392 -8.78 -9.50 -0.76
CA LYS A 392 -8.52 -8.23 -1.47
C LYS A 392 -9.12 -8.29 -2.88
N VAL A 393 -10.34 -7.75 -3.08
CA VAL A 393 -10.91 -7.59 -4.43
C VAL A 393 -10.47 -6.23 -5.04
N ALA A 394 -10.44 -5.15 -4.24
CA ALA A 394 -9.81 -3.89 -4.61
C ALA A 394 -8.60 -3.60 -3.70
N LYS A 395 -7.47 -3.23 -4.30
CA LYS A 395 -6.27 -2.80 -3.59
C LYS A 395 -6.31 -1.27 -3.49
N ILE A 396 -6.88 -0.75 -2.41
CA ILE A 396 -6.87 0.69 -2.13
C ILE A 396 -5.48 1.06 -1.60
N TYR A 397 -4.83 2.01 -2.25
CA TYR A 397 -3.49 2.48 -1.90
C TYR A 397 -3.52 3.63 -0.91
N GLY A 398 -4.54 4.49 -0.97
CA GLY A 398 -4.52 5.67 -0.14
C GLY A 398 -5.55 6.72 -0.49
N ILE A 399 -5.36 7.88 0.11
CA ILE A 399 -6.20 9.07 -0.09
C ILE A 399 -5.33 10.17 -0.68
N SER A 400 -5.88 10.92 -1.63
CA SER A 400 -5.34 12.18 -2.11
C SER A 400 -6.40 13.28 -1.97
N GLN A 401 -6.04 14.52 -2.26
CA GLN A 401 -6.98 15.63 -2.33
C GLN A 401 -6.64 16.50 -3.52
N ASN A 402 -7.64 16.80 -4.35
CA ASN A 402 -7.48 17.74 -5.44
C ASN A 402 -7.22 19.14 -4.87
N PRO A 403 -6.07 19.79 -5.18
CA PRO A 403 -5.75 21.11 -4.63
C PRO A 403 -6.67 22.21 -5.17
N ASP A 404 -7.25 22.05 -6.36
CA ASP A 404 -8.09 23.05 -7.02
C ASP A 404 -9.54 22.98 -6.53
N THR A 405 -10.08 21.77 -6.36
CA THR A 405 -11.48 21.58 -5.93
C THR A 405 -11.62 21.31 -4.43
N SER A 406 -10.53 20.98 -3.74
CA SER A 406 -10.51 20.47 -2.37
C SER A 406 -11.24 19.13 -2.16
N ASP A 407 -11.65 18.45 -3.24
CA ASP A 407 -12.29 17.14 -3.17
C ASP A 407 -11.27 16.06 -2.77
N TYR A 408 -11.67 15.18 -1.86
CA TYR A 408 -10.88 14.00 -1.54
C TYR A 408 -10.99 12.95 -2.65
N ILE A 409 -9.88 12.27 -2.92
CA ILE A 409 -9.76 11.26 -3.97
C ILE A 409 -9.31 9.95 -3.33
N LEU A 410 -9.98 8.86 -3.65
CA LEU A 410 -9.51 7.51 -3.32
C LEU A 410 -8.59 7.01 -4.43
N VAL A 411 -7.38 6.59 -4.08
CA VAL A 411 -6.40 6.04 -5.03
C VAL A 411 -6.35 4.53 -4.89
N GLN A 412 -6.58 3.80 -5.98
CA GLN A 412 -6.70 2.35 -5.95
C GLN A 412 -6.07 1.67 -7.18
N LYS A 413 -5.64 0.41 -7.02
CA LYS A 413 -5.21 -0.44 -8.14
C LYS A 413 -6.42 -0.76 -9.01
N ASN A 414 -6.24 -0.59 -10.33
CA ASN A 414 -7.18 -0.64 -11.46
C ASN A 414 -8.22 -1.78 -11.60
N LEU A 415 -8.60 -2.51 -10.54
CA LEU A 415 -9.31 -3.77 -10.73
C LEU A 415 -10.82 -3.69 -10.60
N ILE A 416 -11.40 -2.60 -10.10
CA ILE A 416 -12.86 -2.46 -10.03
C ILE A 416 -13.21 -1.02 -10.37
N LEU A 417 -13.72 -0.81 -11.57
CA LEU A 417 -14.31 0.47 -11.92
C LEU A 417 -15.65 0.56 -11.18
N MET A 418 -15.94 1.74 -10.65
CA MET A 418 -17.20 2.05 -10.01
C MET A 418 -17.98 2.97 -10.96
N SER A 419 -19.30 2.81 -10.98
CA SER A 419 -20.17 3.59 -11.86
C SER A 419 -20.23 5.07 -11.49
N GLY A 420 -19.82 5.45 -10.29
CA GLY A 420 -19.99 6.81 -9.76
C GLY A 420 -21.43 7.10 -9.28
N ILE A 421 -22.38 6.20 -9.54
CA ILE A 421 -23.75 6.31 -9.06
C ILE A 421 -23.84 5.52 -7.75
N LYS A 422 -23.99 6.20 -6.61
CA LYS A 422 -23.99 5.57 -5.28
C LYS A 422 -24.81 4.28 -5.20
N LYS A 423 -26.03 4.31 -5.73
CA LYS A 423 -26.94 3.15 -5.69
C LYS A 423 -26.44 1.95 -6.51
N LEU A 424 -25.84 2.21 -7.67
CA LEU A 424 -25.29 1.19 -8.53
C LEU A 424 -23.94 0.68 -7.98
N ASP A 425 -23.15 1.59 -7.41
CA ASP A 425 -21.93 1.29 -6.68
C ASP A 425 -22.20 0.39 -5.46
N ASP A 426 -23.27 0.65 -4.71
CA ASP A 426 -23.70 -0.19 -3.59
C ASP A 426 -24.13 -1.57 -4.09
N PHE A 427 -24.82 -1.65 -5.24
CA PHE A 427 -25.17 -2.93 -5.86
C PHE A 427 -23.94 -3.70 -6.35
N ILE A 428 -23.00 -3.06 -7.04
CA ILE A 428 -21.74 -3.68 -7.48
C ILE A 428 -20.96 -4.22 -6.26
N GLN A 429 -20.92 -3.47 -5.15
CA GLN A 429 -20.30 -3.95 -3.91
C GLN A 429 -21.07 -5.12 -3.29
N GLU A 430 -22.41 -5.07 -3.24
CA GLU A 430 -23.26 -6.18 -2.81
C GLU A 430 -22.95 -7.45 -3.62
N MET A 431 -22.77 -7.30 -4.94
CA MET A 431 -22.42 -8.36 -5.86
C MET A 431 -21.05 -8.96 -5.59
N GLN A 432 -20.05 -8.12 -5.39
CA GLN A 432 -18.69 -8.57 -5.08
C GLN A 432 -18.60 -9.25 -3.72
N LEU A 433 -19.40 -8.80 -2.73
CA LEU A 433 -19.51 -9.44 -1.42
C LEU A 433 -20.05 -10.87 -1.50
N LYS A 434 -20.78 -11.24 -2.55
CA LYS A 434 -21.36 -12.59 -2.72
C LYS A 434 -20.38 -13.61 -3.34
N ILE A 435 -19.20 -13.18 -3.76
CA ILE A 435 -18.17 -14.06 -4.32
C ILE A 435 -17.65 -15.01 -3.23
N ASN A 436 -17.83 -16.31 -3.45
CA ASN A 436 -17.50 -17.36 -2.48
C ASN A 436 -16.35 -18.26 -2.94
N HIS A 437 -16.14 -18.37 -4.26
CA HIS A 437 -15.10 -19.18 -4.89
C HIS A 437 -14.16 -18.35 -5.77
N TYR A 438 -12.97 -18.88 -6.03
CA TYR A 438 -11.93 -18.23 -6.83
C TYR A 438 -12.20 -18.25 -8.34
N ASP A 439 -13.11 -19.13 -8.77
CA ASP A 439 -13.61 -19.23 -10.15
C ASP A 439 -14.85 -18.35 -10.39
N ASP A 440 -15.38 -17.69 -9.35
CA ASP A 440 -16.55 -16.82 -9.49
C ASP A 440 -16.15 -15.56 -10.26
N ALA A 441 -17.03 -15.14 -11.18
CA ALA A 441 -16.81 -13.91 -11.91
C ALA A 441 -16.92 -12.68 -11.01
N VAL A 442 -15.95 -11.78 -11.14
CA VAL A 442 -15.98 -10.49 -10.45
C VAL A 442 -16.89 -9.55 -11.21
N PHE A 443 -18.02 -9.19 -10.58
CA PHE A 443 -18.97 -8.23 -11.13
C PHE A 443 -18.47 -6.80 -10.94
N GLU A 444 -18.48 -5.97 -11.99
CA GLU A 444 -17.96 -4.60 -11.94
C GLU A 444 -18.62 -3.62 -12.92
N TRP A 445 -18.25 -2.34 -12.83
CA TRP A 445 -18.52 -1.40 -13.91
C TRP A 445 -17.49 -1.60 -15.03
N ILE A 446 -17.91 -1.51 -16.29
CA ILE A 446 -17.03 -1.63 -17.45
C ILE A 446 -17.22 -0.39 -18.32
N PRO A 447 -16.22 0.50 -18.45
CA PRO A 447 -16.31 1.66 -19.31
C PRO A 447 -16.59 1.27 -20.76
N TYR A 448 -17.47 2.00 -21.43
CA TYR A 448 -17.90 1.66 -22.78
C TYR A 448 -16.75 1.63 -23.81
N ASN A 449 -15.70 2.45 -23.61
CA ASN A 449 -14.51 2.48 -24.47
C ASN A 449 -13.63 1.21 -24.40
N GLN A 450 -13.95 0.29 -23.48
CA GLN A 450 -13.32 -1.02 -23.37
C GLN A 450 -13.83 -2.03 -24.39
N PHE A 451 -14.93 -1.72 -25.08
CA PHE A 451 -15.51 -2.58 -26.12
C PHE A 451 -15.02 -2.17 -27.50
N ASN A 452 -14.57 -3.15 -28.27
CA ASN A 452 -14.25 -3.06 -29.69
C ASN A 452 -15.17 -4.00 -30.48
N GLU A 453 -15.19 -3.85 -31.81
CA GLU A 453 -15.87 -4.79 -32.72
C GLU A 453 -17.34 -5.01 -32.32
N ILE A 454 -18.04 -3.91 -32.00
CA ILE A 454 -19.43 -3.97 -31.54
C ILE A 454 -20.34 -4.26 -32.73
N GLU A 455 -20.98 -5.42 -32.73
CA GLU A 455 -21.87 -5.89 -33.79
C GLU A 455 -23.27 -6.21 -33.24
N GLU A 456 -24.32 -5.72 -33.89
CA GLU A 456 -25.70 -6.02 -33.48
C GLU A 456 -26.09 -7.45 -33.87
N ILE A 457 -26.57 -8.23 -32.90
CA ILE A 457 -26.95 -9.64 -33.11
C ILE A 457 -28.48 -9.79 -33.14
N GLY A 458 -29.21 -8.90 -32.47
CA GLY A 458 -30.66 -8.92 -32.52
C GLY A 458 -31.33 -7.86 -31.65
N LYS A 459 -32.61 -7.61 -31.93
CA LYS A 459 -33.47 -6.66 -31.23
C LYS A 459 -34.76 -7.34 -30.78
N ASN A 460 -35.19 -7.11 -29.54
CA ASN A 460 -36.53 -7.49 -29.06
C ASN A 460 -37.35 -6.24 -28.78
N THR A 461 -38.43 -6.05 -29.54
CA THR A 461 -39.30 -4.86 -29.48
C THR A 461 -38.48 -3.56 -29.32
N ASN A 462 -39.07 -2.41 -28.98
CA ASN A 462 -38.30 -1.15 -28.90
C ASN A 462 -37.48 -1.00 -27.59
N SER A 463 -37.33 -2.07 -26.79
CA SER A 463 -36.83 -1.99 -25.40
C SER A 463 -35.47 -2.65 -25.16
N ILE A 464 -35.05 -3.67 -25.92
CA ILE A 464 -33.78 -4.37 -25.70
C ILE A 464 -33.06 -4.66 -27.02
N THR A 465 -31.78 -4.30 -27.09
CA THR A 465 -30.88 -4.68 -28.20
C THR A 465 -29.69 -5.49 -27.67
N MET A 466 -29.34 -6.57 -28.37
CA MET A 466 -28.18 -7.41 -28.09
C MET A 466 -27.06 -7.13 -29.09
N TYR A 467 -25.85 -6.92 -28.57
CA TYR A 467 -24.63 -6.79 -29.37
C TYR A 467 -23.57 -7.84 -28.97
N SER A 468 -22.70 -8.23 -29.91
CA SER A 468 -21.41 -8.86 -29.63
C SER A 468 -20.36 -7.77 -29.52
N ALA A 469 -19.36 -7.97 -28.68
CA ALA A 469 -18.20 -7.09 -28.63
C ALA A 469 -16.97 -7.82 -28.09
N VAL A 470 -15.79 -7.30 -28.40
CA VAL A 470 -14.53 -7.70 -27.77
C VAL A 470 -14.23 -6.74 -26.61
N TRP A 471 -14.21 -7.28 -25.39
CA TRP A 471 -13.77 -6.56 -24.20
C TRP A 471 -12.24 -6.63 -24.07
N LYS A 472 -11.56 -5.51 -24.27
CA LYS A 472 -10.08 -5.39 -24.29
C LYS A 472 -9.41 -5.90 -23.02
N ASP A 473 -9.87 -5.42 -21.87
CA ASP A 473 -9.27 -5.73 -20.57
C ASP A 473 -9.69 -7.11 -20.04
N GLY A 474 -10.75 -7.72 -20.58
CA GLY A 474 -11.20 -9.03 -20.18
C GLY A 474 -11.63 -9.15 -18.70
N GLN A 475 -12.03 -10.36 -18.32
CA GLN A 475 -12.54 -10.66 -16.98
C GLN A 475 -11.42 -10.60 -15.94
N LEU A 476 -11.78 -10.21 -14.72
CA LEU A 476 -10.90 -10.32 -13.58
C LEU A 476 -10.92 -11.73 -12.96
N LEU A 477 -9.76 -12.41 -12.95
CA LEU A 477 -9.59 -13.78 -12.48
C LEU A 477 -8.55 -13.86 -11.36
N TYR A 478 -8.76 -14.73 -10.37
CA TYR A 478 -7.81 -14.90 -9.28
C TYR A 478 -6.63 -15.80 -9.69
N ASN A 479 -5.42 -15.23 -9.72
CA ASN A 479 -4.21 -15.98 -10.01
C ASN A 479 -3.64 -16.64 -8.74
N TYR A 480 -3.63 -17.97 -8.73
CA TYR A 480 -3.13 -18.79 -7.63
C TYR A 480 -1.65 -18.68 -7.36
N GLN A 481 -0.85 -18.58 -8.42
CA GLN A 481 0.61 -18.55 -8.33
C GLN A 481 1.07 -17.25 -7.67
N TYR A 482 0.44 -16.13 -8.04
CA TYR A 482 0.81 -14.81 -7.54
C TYR A 482 -0.10 -14.27 -6.44
N LYS A 483 -1.10 -15.06 -6.02
CA LYS A 483 -2.06 -14.74 -4.95
C LYS A 483 -2.72 -13.35 -5.11
N HIS A 484 -3.05 -12.98 -6.34
CA HIS A 484 -3.77 -11.74 -6.63
C HIS A 484 -4.61 -11.88 -7.90
N TYR A 485 -5.60 -11.00 -8.04
CA TYR A 485 -6.42 -10.92 -9.23
C TYR A 485 -5.64 -10.34 -10.41
N THR A 486 -5.81 -10.93 -11.58
CA THR A 486 -5.26 -10.49 -12.87
C THR A 486 -6.38 -10.40 -13.89
N ARG A 487 -6.20 -9.54 -14.88
CA ARG A 487 -7.09 -9.44 -16.03
C ARG A 487 -6.78 -10.55 -17.03
N ASP A 488 -7.81 -11.19 -17.56
CA ASP A 488 -7.68 -12.08 -18.70
C ASP A 488 -7.34 -11.26 -19.95
N SER A 489 -6.71 -11.89 -20.93
CA SER A 489 -6.62 -11.34 -22.27
C SER A 489 -8.00 -10.95 -22.83
N SER A 490 -8.04 -10.19 -23.93
CA SER A 490 -9.29 -9.72 -24.53
C SER A 490 -10.29 -10.88 -24.75
N ILE A 491 -11.51 -10.74 -24.22
CA ILE A 491 -12.57 -11.75 -24.34
C ILE A 491 -13.75 -11.23 -25.14
N GLU A 492 -14.47 -12.13 -25.82
CA GLU A 492 -15.74 -11.81 -26.45
C GLU A 492 -16.88 -11.80 -25.43
N VAL A 493 -17.74 -10.79 -25.48
CA VAL A 493 -18.84 -10.57 -24.55
C VAL A 493 -20.14 -10.24 -25.29
N ALA A 494 -21.25 -10.58 -24.66
CA ALA A 494 -22.57 -10.13 -25.07
C ALA A 494 -22.95 -8.85 -24.32
N LEU A 495 -23.41 -7.83 -25.04
CA LEU A 495 -23.87 -6.56 -24.52
C LEU A 495 -25.39 -6.47 -24.65
N ARG A 496 -26.11 -6.57 -23.53
CA ARG A 496 -27.57 -6.39 -23.47
C ARG A 496 -27.89 -4.94 -23.15
N CYS A 497 -28.20 -4.16 -24.17
CA CYS A 497 -28.56 -2.76 -24.09
C CYS A 497 -30.04 -2.61 -23.75
N LEU A 498 -30.35 -1.93 -22.64
CA LEU A 498 -31.71 -1.68 -22.16
C LEU A 498 -32.16 -0.27 -22.55
N HIS A 499 -32.97 -0.16 -23.59
CA HIS A 499 -33.50 1.12 -24.07
C HIS A 499 -34.61 1.65 -23.16
N ASN A 500 -34.66 2.97 -22.99
CA ASN A 500 -35.56 3.66 -22.05
C ASN A 500 -35.32 3.26 -20.57
N SER A 501 -34.16 2.70 -20.25
CA SER A 501 -33.74 2.41 -18.86
C SER A 501 -33.37 3.66 -18.06
N GLN A 502 -33.40 4.83 -18.72
CA GLN A 502 -33.13 6.15 -18.16
C GLN A 502 -33.97 6.45 -16.90
N ASP A 503 -35.17 5.87 -16.78
CA ASP A 503 -36.14 6.24 -15.76
C ASP A 503 -36.02 5.49 -14.42
N SER A 504 -35.18 4.45 -14.30
CA SER A 504 -34.92 3.87 -12.97
C SER A 504 -33.71 2.92 -12.89
N ILE A 505 -32.68 3.30 -12.15
CA ILE A 505 -31.59 2.41 -11.69
C ILE A 505 -32.14 1.16 -10.98
N ASP A 506 -33.33 1.23 -10.35
CA ASP A 506 -33.95 0.05 -9.74
C ASP A 506 -34.34 -1.01 -10.77
N SER A 507 -34.80 -0.60 -11.95
CA SER A 507 -35.15 -1.53 -13.03
C SER A 507 -33.90 -2.30 -13.48
N LEU A 508 -32.79 -1.58 -13.71
CA LEU A 508 -31.49 -2.18 -14.05
C LEU A 508 -31.00 -3.16 -12.97
N ILE A 509 -31.04 -2.76 -11.70
CA ILE A 509 -30.60 -3.61 -10.57
C ILE A 509 -31.48 -4.86 -10.47
N ASN A 510 -32.80 -4.71 -10.60
CA ASN A 510 -33.74 -5.84 -10.56
C ASN A 510 -33.51 -6.79 -11.73
N GLU A 511 -33.24 -6.25 -12.92
CA GLU A 511 -32.89 -7.03 -14.11
C GLU A 511 -31.57 -7.79 -13.89
N ALA A 512 -30.51 -7.11 -13.45
CA ALA A 512 -29.23 -7.74 -13.13
C ALA A 512 -29.36 -8.86 -12.07
N LYS A 513 -30.22 -8.66 -11.05
CA LYS A 513 -30.51 -9.66 -10.00
C LYS A 513 -31.15 -10.94 -10.54
N LYS A 514 -31.82 -10.93 -11.69
CA LYS A 514 -32.34 -12.16 -12.33
C LYS A 514 -31.23 -13.14 -12.70
N TYR A 515 -30.01 -12.64 -12.92
CA TYR A 515 -28.85 -13.41 -13.37
C TYR A 515 -27.91 -13.86 -12.23
N LEU A 516 -28.31 -13.68 -10.95
CA LEU A 516 -27.48 -14.02 -9.79
C LEU A 516 -27.55 -15.50 -9.38
N PRO A 517 -26.46 -16.10 -8.86
CA PRO A 517 -26.19 -17.51 -9.11
C PRO A 517 -26.95 -18.50 -8.21
N LYS A 518 -27.56 -19.52 -8.85
CA LYS A 518 -27.64 -20.89 -8.30
C LYS A 518 -26.51 -21.71 -8.92
N LYS A 519 -25.32 -21.71 -8.30
CA LYS A 519 -24.14 -22.62 -8.41
C LYS A 519 -23.64 -23.18 -9.78
N VAL A 520 -24.42 -23.23 -10.85
CA VAL A 520 -24.08 -23.80 -12.16
C VAL A 520 -24.88 -23.01 -13.22
N ALA A 521 -24.48 -21.78 -13.52
CA ALA A 521 -25.27 -20.91 -14.39
C ALA A 521 -24.53 -20.59 -15.70
N PHE A 522 -25.16 -20.99 -16.79
CA PHE A 522 -24.81 -20.73 -18.18
C PHE A 522 -24.73 -19.23 -18.55
N ALA A 523 -25.30 -18.34 -17.73
CA ALA A 523 -25.29 -16.89 -17.88
C ALA A 523 -24.41 -16.27 -16.79
N ILE A 524 -23.17 -15.93 -17.13
CA ILE A 524 -22.25 -15.20 -16.23
C ILE A 524 -22.37 -13.72 -16.56
N LEU A 525 -22.84 -12.95 -15.60
CA LEU A 525 -22.87 -11.49 -15.68
C LEU A 525 -21.52 -10.93 -15.19
N TYR A 526 -20.76 -10.32 -16.09
CA TYR A 526 -19.47 -9.72 -15.80
C TYR A 526 -19.60 -8.31 -15.23
N GLY A 527 -20.63 -7.58 -15.61
CA GLY A 527 -20.73 -6.20 -15.17
C GLY A 527 -21.84 -5.40 -15.80
N ILE A 528 -21.75 -4.09 -15.56
CA ILE A 528 -22.63 -3.08 -16.11
C ILE A 528 -21.79 -2.05 -16.83
N SER A 529 -22.27 -1.59 -17.98
CA SER A 529 -21.74 -0.46 -18.72
C SER A 529 -22.85 0.55 -19.00
N GLN A 530 -22.49 1.69 -19.57
CA GLN A 530 -23.43 2.68 -20.07
C GLN A 530 -22.92 3.23 -21.39
N ASN A 531 -23.79 3.25 -22.39
CA ASN A 531 -23.49 3.86 -23.67
C ASN A 531 -23.38 5.39 -23.48
N PRO A 532 -22.24 6.04 -23.77
CA PRO A 532 -22.08 7.48 -23.56
C PRO A 532 -22.91 8.33 -24.52
N ASP A 533 -23.31 7.78 -25.67
CA ASP A 533 -24.06 8.50 -26.70
C ASP A 533 -25.58 8.45 -26.45
N THR A 534 -26.09 7.28 -26.03
CA THR A 534 -27.52 7.10 -25.77
C THR A 534 -27.90 7.22 -24.30
N ASN A 535 -26.93 7.12 -23.39
CA ASN A 535 -27.07 6.96 -21.94
C ASN A 535 -27.77 5.66 -21.49
N ASP A 536 -28.05 4.74 -22.41
CA ASP A 536 -28.64 3.43 -22.07
C ASP A 536 -27.67 2.59 -21.25
N TYR A 537 -28.19 1.91 -20.22
CA TYR A 537 -27.42 0.94 -19.47
C TYR A 537 -27.30 -0.38 -20.23
N ILE A 538 -26.14 -1.02 -20.07
CA ILE A 538 -25.76 -2.25 -20.74
C ILE A 538 -25.39 -3.28 -19.68
N LEU A 539 -26.00 -4.46 -19.74
CA LEU A 539 -25.54 -5.63 -18.98
C LEU A 539 -24.49 -6.38 -19.81
N VAL A 540 -23.31 -6.60 -19.23
CA VAL A 540 -22.16 -7.24 -19.90
C VAL A 540 -22.10 -8.69 -19.44
N GLN A 541 -22.24 -9.62 -20.37
CA GLN A 541 -22.43 -11.04 -20.09
C GLN A 541 -21.47 -11.90 -20.91
N ASN A 542 -21.28 -13.16 -20.49
CA ASN A 542 -20.53 -14.13 -21.28
C ASN A 542 -21.18 -14.38 -22.64
N ASN A 543 -20.34 -14.57 -23.67
CA ASN A 543 -20.77 -14.79 -25.05
C ASN A 543 -21.59 -16.09 -25.26
N PHE A 544 -21.71 -16.93 -24.22
CA PHE A 544 -22.55 -18.12 -24.25
C PHE A 544 -24.02 -17.80 -24.57
N ILE A 545 -24.51 -16.62 -24.16
CA ILE A 545 -25.88 -16.18 -24.45
C ILE A 545 -26.08 -15.89 -25.95
N ASN A 546 -25.05 -15.40 -26.64
CA ASN A 546 -25.08 -15.22 -28.10
C ASN A 546 -25.10 -16.58 -28.83
N LEU A 547 -24.53 -17.61 -28.22
CA LEU A 547 -24.62 -18.98 -28.71
C LEU A 547 -25.95 -19.65 -28.40
N ALA A 548 -26.76 -19.19 -27.44
CA ALA A 548 -27.96 -19.89 -26.94
C ALA A 548 -29.30 -19.17 -27.19
N ASN A 549 -29.29 -17.90 -27.62
CA ASN A 549 -30.52 -17.15 -27.86
C ASN A 549 -30.48 -16.49 -29.23
N TRP A 550 -31.07 -17.15 -30.21
CA TRP A 550 -31.78 -16.41 -31.23
C TRP A 550 -32.98 -15.73 -30.55
N ILE A 551 -33.09 -14.42 -30.68
CA ILE A 551 -34.16 -13.66 -30.03
C ILE A 551 -35.46 -13.97 -30.77
N SER A 552 -36.52 -14.37 -30.05
CA SER A 552 -37.81 -14.70 -30.70
C SER A 552 -38.54 -13.48 -31.26
N GLY A 553 -38.13 -12.29 -30.83
CA GLY A 553 -38.84 -11.04 -31.07
C GLY A 553 -40.07 -10.86 -30.17
N ASN A 554 -40.27 -11.75 -29.19
CA ASN A 554 -41.36 -11.71 -28.22
C ASN A 554 -40.84 -11.83 -26.78
N GLU A 555 -41.01 -10.76 -26.00
CA GLU A 555 -40.57 -10.66 -24.59
C GLU A 555 -41.01 -11.85 -23.73
N LYS A 556 -42.28 -12.30 -23.83
CA LYS A 556 -42.77 -13.42 -23.01
C LYS A 556 -42.08 -14.74 -23.33
N ILE A 557 -41.79 -14.99 -24.60
CA ILE A 557 -41.10 -16.22 -25.04
C ILE A 557 -39.64 -16.17 -24.60
N ASP A 558 -38.99 -15.02 -24.79
CA ASP A 558 -37.60 -14.84 -24.38
C ASP A 558 -37.45 -14.96 -22.86
N ASP A 559 -38.34 -14.36 -22.07
CA ASP A 559 -38.38 -14.50 -20.61
C ASP A 559 -38.58 -15.96 -20.17
N PHE A 560 -39.47 -16.69 -20.84
CA PHE A 560 -39.70 -18.11 -20.57
C PHE A 560 -38.48 -18.96 -20.88
N ILE A 561 -37.81 -18.71 -22.01
CA ILE A 561 -36.55 -19.39 -22.38
C ILE A 561 -35.48 -19.11 -21.32
N GLN A 562 -35.32 -17.84 -20.92
CA GLN A 562 -34.39 -17.46 -19.86
C GLN A 562 -34.70 -18.15 -18.54
N GLU A 563 -35.97 -18.23 -18.14
CA GLU A 563 -36.39 -18.94 -16.93
C GLU A 563 -35.99 -20.43 -16.98
N LYS A 564 -36.16 -21.09 -18.13
CA LYS A 564 -35.76 -22.49 -18.32
C LYS A 564 -34.24 -22.65 -18.28
N LEU A 565 -33.49 -21.74 -18.90
CA LEU A 565 -32.02 -21.73 -18.88
C LEU A 565 -31.48 -21.56 -17.44
N LEU A 566 -32.06 -20.66 -16.65
CA LEU A 566 -31.68 -20.39 -15.25
C LEU A 566 -32.01 -21.53 -14.28
N LYS A 567 -32.94 -22.43 -14.63
CA LYS A 567 -33.31 -23.60 -13.81
C LYS A 567 -32.38 -24.81 -13.98
N ARG A 568 -31.45 -24.78 -14.94
CA ARG A 568 -30.55 -25.92 -15.20
C ARG A 568 -29.51 -26.04 -14.09
N ASN A 569 -29.21 -27.29 -13.72
CA ASN A 569 -28.27 -27.61 -12.65
C ASN A 569 -26.99 -28.29 -13.17
N ASN A 570 -26.95 -28.70 -14.45
CA ASN A 570 -25.81 -29.38 -15.06
C ASN A 570 -25.47 -28.78 -16.43
N HIS A 571 -24.18 -28.52 -16.66
CA HIS A 571 -23.66 -27.99 -17.92
C HIS A 571 -23.89 -28.93 -19.12
N LYS A 572 -24.16 -30.22 -18.86
CA LYS A 572 -24.46 -31.26 -19.86
C LYS A 572 -25.94 -31.47 -20.19
N ASP A 573 -26.86 -30.75 -19.54
CA ASP A 573 -28.29 -30.87 -19.87
C ASP A 573 -28.53 -30.47 -21.35
N ILE A 574 -29.74 -30.61 -21.89
CA ILE A 574 -30.08 -30.00 -23.20
C ILE A 574 -30.44 -28.53 -22.99
N VAL A 575 -29.93 -27.63 -23.85
CA VAL A 575 -30.25 -26.19 -23.81
C VAL A 575 -31.64 -25.97 -24.40
N PHE A 576 -32.52 -25.31 -23.65
CA PHE A 576 -33.81 -24.85 -24.16
C PHE A 576 -33.61 -23.49 -24.83
N GLU A 577 -33.88 -23.40 -26.12
CA GLU A 577 -33.56 -22.24 -26.95
C GLU A 577 -34.63 -22.00 -28.02
N TRP A 578 -34.69 -20.77 -28.53
CA TRP A 578 -35.49 -20.44 -29.70
C TRP A 578 -34.72 -20.79 -30.98
N ILE A 579 -35.42 -21.41 -31.94
CA ILE A 579 -34.88 -21.87 -33.23
C ILE A 579 -35.56 -21.08 -34.37
N PRO A 580 -34.90 -20.06 -34.98
CA PRO A 580 -35.27 -19.53 -36.27
C PRO A 580 -35.54 -20.58 -37.32
N TYR A 581 -36.57 -20.28 -38.10
CA TYR A 581 -37.04 -21.20 -39.13
C TYR A 581 -36.02 -21.37 -40.26
N ASP A 582 -35.20 -20.35 -40.55
CA ASP A 582 -34.15 -20.38 -41.58
C ASP A 582 -32.99 -21.36 -41.27
N GLN A 583 -33.00 -21.93 -40.07
CA GLN A 583 -31.99 -22.86 -39.58
C GLN A 583 -32.42 -24.32 -39.69
N LEU A 584 -33.66 -24.54 -40.13
CA LEU A 584 -34.24 -25.84 -40.43
C LEU A 584 -34.10 -26.12 -41.92
N ASP A 585 -33.40 -27.20 -42.27
CA ASP A 585 -33.28 -27.72 -43.64
C ASP A 585 -34.00 -29.07 -43.77
N GLU A 586 -34.40 -29.40 -45.00
CA GLU A 586 -34.92 -30.74 -45.35
C GLU A 586 -36.10 -31.18 -44.44
N ILE A 587 -37.13 -30.33 -44.33
CA ILE A 587 -38.32 -30.64 -43.50
C ILE A 587 -39.17 -31.71 -44.20
N GLU A 588 -39.25 -32.90 -43.60
CA GLU A 588 -40.00 -34.06 -44.09
C GLU A 588 -41.09 -34.48 -43.09
N GLU A 589 -42.31 -34.71 -43.54
CA GLU A 589 -43.45 -35.12 -42.71
C GLU A 589 -43.40 -36.62 -42.36
N ILE A 590 -43.74 -36.99 -41.13
CA ILE A 590 -43.59 -38.36 -40.59
C ILE A 590 -44.92 -39.09 -40.47
N ASP A 591 -45.96 -38.42 -39.95
CA ASP A 591 -47.25 -39.06 -39.65
C ASP A 591 -48.40 -38.04 -39.67
N ASN A 592 -49.59 -38.50 -40.09
CA ASN A 592 -50.74 -37.70 -40.49
C ASN A 592 -51.93 -37.78 -39.51
N ASN A 593 -51.68 -38.21 -38.26
CA ASN A 593 -52.67 -38.18 -37.19
C ASN A 593 -52.53 -36.88 -36.36
N ASP A 594 -53.58 -36.52 -35.60
CA ASP A 594 -53.92 -35.25 -34.91
C ASP A 594 -52.81 -34.36 -34.27
N SER A 595 -51.53 -34.74 -34.32
CA SER A 595 -50.37 -33.87 -34.14
C SER A 595 -49.32 -34.15 -35.22
N THR A 596 -49.27 -33.36 -36.28
CA THR A 596 -48.29 -33.52 -37.37
C THR A 596 -46.87 -33.38 -36.85
N VAL A 597 -46.05 -34.42 -37.09
CA VAL A 597 -44.65 -34.47 -36.68
C VAL A 597 -43.76 -34.45 -37.93
N TYR A 598 -42.69 -33.66 -37.91
CA TYR A 598 -41.73 -33.53 -39.02
C TYR A 598 -40.31 -33.92 -38.57
N HIS A 599 -39.49 -34.44 -39.48
CA HIS A 599 -38.05 -34.51 -39.34
C HIS A 599 -37.40 -33.33 -40.08
N THR A 600 -36.29 -32.83 -39.56
CA THR A 600 -35.50 -31.78 -40.23
C THR A 600 -34.05 -31.85 -39.78
N MET A 601 -33.15 -31.34 -40.61
CA MET A 601 -31.77 -31.05 -40.25
C MET A 601 -31.70 -29.64 -39.64
N LEU A 602 -31.31 -29.55 -38.37
CA LEU A 602 -30.95 -28.27 -37.76
C LEU A 602 -29.49 -27.96 -38.12
N LYS A 603 -29.25 -26.92 -38.92
CA LYS A 603 -27.91 -26.55 -39.46
C LYS A 603 -26.85 -26.43 -38.37
N ASP A 604 -27.13 -25.58 -37.39
CA ASP A 604 -26.21 -25.35 -36.29
C ASP A 604 -26.46 -26.32 -35.11
N GLY A 605 -27.40 -27.25 -35.22
CA GLY A 605 -27.73 -28.23 -34.18
C GLY A 605 -28.03 -27.64 -32.79
N PRO A 606 -28.38 -28.48 -31.79
CA PRO A 606 -28.52 -28.02 -30.42
C PRO A 606 -27.15 -27.76 -29.81
N LEU A 607 -27.08 -26.71 -29.00
CA LEU A 607 -25.88 -26.37 -28.25
C LEU A 607 -25.53 -27.47 -27.24
N TYR A 608 -24.27 -27.93 -27.21
CA TYR A 608 -23.80 -28.93 -26.24
C TYR A 608 -22.41 -28.58 -25.70
N TYR A 609 -22.11 -29.02 -24.47
CA TYR A 609 -20.81 -28.77 -23.84
C TYR A 609 -19.78 -29.78 -24.33
N ASP A 610 -18.68 -29.31 -24.91
CA ASP A 610 -17.54 -30.14 -25.27
C ASP A 610 -16.59 -30.26 -24.07
N ASP A 611 -16.50 -31.45 -23.47
CA ASP A 611 -15.64 -31.72 -22.33
C ASP A 611 -14.13 -31.55 -22.66
N TRP A 612 -13.74 -31.62 -23.94
CA TRP A 612 -12.34 -31.53 -24.36
C TRP A 612 -11.88 -30.08 -24.54
N ASP A 613 -12.71 -29.26 -25.19
CA ASP A 613 -12.41 -27.84 -25.42
C ASP A 613 -12.92 -26.94 -24.27
N LEU A 614 -13.59 -27.52 -23.27
CA LEU A 614 -14.23 -26.82 -22.15
C LEU A 614 -15.12 -25.65 -22.60
N ARG A 615 -15.76 -25.81 -23.77
CA ARG A 615 -16.60 -24.78 -24.41
C ARG A 615 -17.83 -25.40 -25.01
N TYR A 616 -18.84 -24.58 -25.22
CA TYR A 616 -20.02 -25.00 -25.94
C TYR A 616 -19.83 -24.91 -27.43
N THR A 617 -20.31 -25.94 -28.13
CA THR A 617 -20.21 -26.04 -29.58
C THR A 617 -21.54 -26.50 -30.17
N ARG A 618 -21.66 -26.26 -31.47
CA ARG A 618 -22.84 -26.51 -32.28
C ARG A 618 -22.46 -27.49 -33.39
N LYS A 619 -23.25 -28.55 -33.58
CA LYS A 619 -23.04 -29.55 -34.65
C LYS A 619 -24.38 -29.94 -35.23
N SER A 620 -24.49 -29.85 -36.55
CA SER A 620 -25.69 -30.20 -37.31
C SER A 620 -26.30 -31.52 -36.84
N ARG A 621 -27.61 -31.54 -36.57
CA ARG A 621 -28.28 -32.71 -36.02
C ARG A 621 -29.68 -32.86 -36.60
N LYS A 622 -30.09 -34.13 -36.84
CA LYS A 622 -31.48 -34.47 -37.12
C LYS A 622 -32.32 -34.23 -35.88
N VAL A 623 -33.36 -33.42 -36.02
CA VAL A 623 -34.33 -33.12 -34.95
C VAL A 623 -35.75 -33.44 -35.42
N VAL A 624 -36.64 -33.58 -34.45
CA VAL A 624 -38.07 -33.83 -34.67
C VAL A 624 -38.82 -32.56 -34.30
N LEU A 625 -39.64 -32.05 -35.22
CA LEU A 625 -40.54 -30.94 -34.96
C LEU A 625 -41.92 -31.49 -34.62
N LYS A 626 -42.53 -31.00 -33.55
CA LYS A 626 -43.94 -31.24 -33.25
C LYS A 626 -44.70 -29.96 -33.50
N TYR A 627 -45.70 -29.99 -34.37
CA TYR A 627 -46.59 -28.86 -34.56
C TYR A 627 -47.58 -28.79 -33.39
N LEU A 628 -47.61 -27.66 -32.68
CA LEU A 628 -48.54 -27.42 -31.58
C LEU A 628 -49.76 -26.65 -32.12
N TYR A 629 -50.94 -27.27 -32.09
CA TYR A 629 -52.18 -26.68 -32.58
C TYR A 629 -52.73 -25.68 -31.55
N ASN A 630 -52.28 -24.43 -31.64
CA ASN A 630 -52.71 -23.39 -30.71
C ASN A 630 -54.11 -22.87 -31.09
N SER A 631 -55.16 -23.51 -30.56
CA SER A 631 -56.57 -23.13 -30.81
C SER A 631 -56.93 -21.67 -30.42
N LEU A 632 -56.05 -20.97 -29.69
CA LEU A 632 -56.26 -19.61 -29.17
C LEU A 632 -55.27 -18.56 -29.70
N ASN A 633 -54.27 -18.93 -30.53
CA ASN A 633 -53.22 -18.03 -31.04
C ASN A 633 -52.58 -17.10 -29.96
N SER A 634 -52.52 -17.54 -28.70
CA SER A 634 -51.91 -16.75 -27.63
C SER A 634 -50.56 -17.33 -27.22
N VAL A 635 -49.60 -16.44 -26.96
CA VAL A 635 -48.27 -16.80 -26.45
C VAL A 635 -48.37 -17.51 -25.10
N ASP A 636 -49.34 -17.13 -24.27
CA ASP A 636 -49.57 -17.76 -22.96
C ASP A 636 -50.03 -19.22 -23.10
N SER A 637 -50.85 -19.54 -24.11
CA SER A 637 -51.24 -20.93 -24.38
C SER A 637 -50.07 -21.77 -24.87
N LEU A 638 -49.20 -21.20 -25.71
CA LEU A 638 -47.98 -21.87 -26.19
C LEU A 638 -47.02 -22.17 -25.03
N ILE A 639 -46.77 -21.19 -24.16
CA ILE A 639 -45.90 -21.36 -22.99
C ILE A 639 -46.43 -22.42 -22.03
N ASN A 640 -47.75 -22.51 -21.83
CA ASN A 640 -48.36 -23.53 -20.96
C ASN A 640 -48.29 -24.95 -21.55
N GLU A 641 -48.24 -25.07 -22.89
CA GLU A 641 -48.14 -26.36 -23.57
C GLU A 641 -46.71 -26.93 -23.56
N VAL A 642 -45.69 -26.06 -23.44
CA VAL A 642 -44.25 -26.37 -23.46
C VAL A 642 -43.67 -26.55 -22.05
#